data_AF-A0A8D0CC36-F1
#
_entry.id   AF-A0A8D0CC36-F1
#
_cell.length_a   1.000
_cell.length_b   1.000
_cell.length_c   1.000
_cell.angle_alpha   90.00
_cell.angle_beta   90.00
_cell.angle_gamma   90.00
#
_symmetry.space_group_name_H-M   'P 1'
#
loop_
_entity.id
_entity.type
_entity.pdbx_description
1 polymer ?
#
loop_
_entity_poly.entity_id
_entity_poly.type
_entity_poly.pdbx_seq_one_letter_code
_entity_poly.pdbx_strand_id
1 'polypeptide(L)'
;DVLHLTGDDLQRAIALSLEESSRAFRETGITDEEQAITSIAENKASLKRTHTEVWSDSPNPHDRKRQENCPVGLKNVGNTCWFSAVIQSLFNLLEFQRLVLHYSPNTPVDLFVCAILQEHRYLPFMRELRHLFSLMVGSKRKYVDPSRAVEILKDAFKSSDSQQQDVSEFTHKLLDWLEDAFQLKPKNPMVELFYGRFLAVGVLEGKKFENSEMFGQYPLQVNGFKDLHECLEAAMIEGEIESLHSENCAKSGQEHWFTELPPVLTFELSRFEFNQALGRPEKIHNKLEFPSLLYMDRYMDRNRDITRIKREEIRRLKEHLTLLQQRLESAADQGPSNATEPQQRVAVHKPFTQSRLPPDLPMHPAPRHITEEELRVLEGCLQRWRTEVENDTRDLQASISRIHRTMELMYSDKSMMQVPYRLHAVLVHEGQANAGHYWAYIHDPHHRCWMKYNDVSVTKSSWEELVRDSFGGYRNASAYCLMYINGKKPFLIEGERCHLASPALSGLDKLPADLKEYVMEDNQLFDKELEEWDAMQARKARQETPATAMLTPNMQGVIMAIGKAGSVYDKSGPEAAFFKAFKVEYARLLRLAQEDTAPENDRRLQHAIVYFLHNQAPKRILERTLLMQFADRNLGFDERCRSVMKVARAKLDLINPDELNMEEYEMWHQDYRNFRETTIFLMIGLELFQKRSYVEALRYLVYCYQYNKELLSKGLYRGHDEELIAHYRRECLLKLNEHAASLFESGDESEVNTGLGIMNELVVPCLPLLLADEAEERDMAAVEDMRNRWCSYLGQEMESHLQEKLTDFLPKLLDCSTEVRSFHDPPKLPSYSTLELCERFGRVMASLSRTPADGR
;
A
#
# COMPACT_ATOMS: atom_id res chain seq x y z
N ASP A 1 -7.56 57.15 1.25
CA ASP A 1 -8.05 57.59 2.57
C ASP A 1 -8.17 56.45 3.56
N VAL A 2 -7.23 56.44 4.49
CA VAL A 2 -7.29 56.07 5.92
C VAL A 2 -8.32 55.01 6.35
N LEU A 3 -7.88 53.75 6.47
CA LEU A 3 -8.49 52.75 7.35
C LEU A 3 -7.98 52.96 8.79
N HIS A 4 -8.64 53.85 9.52
CA HIS A 4 -8.58 53.87 10.99
C HIS A 4 -9.54 52.79 11.50
N LEU A 5 -9.03 51.58 11.74
CA LEU A 5 -9.70 50.61 12.61
C LEU A 5 -9.03 50.68 13.97
N THR A 6 -9.68 51.37 14.90
CA THR A 6 -9.26 51.47 16.29
C THR A 6 -9.43 50.12 17.00
N GLY A 7 -8.54 49.80 17.94
CA GLY A 7 -8.50 48.51 18.65
C GLY A 7 -9.81 48.11 19.35
N ASP A 8 -10.71 49.06 19.57
CA ASP A 8 -12.01 48.87 20.21
C ASP A 8 -13.05 48.19 19.29
N ASP A 9 -12.94 48.34 17.97
CA ASP A 9 -13.91 47.75 17.01
C ASP A 9 -13.73 46.22 16.89
N LEU A 10 -12.49 45.74 17.04
CA LEU A 10 -12.18 44.32 17.08
C LEU A 10 -12.62 43.69 18.41
N GLN A 11 -12.51 44.42 19.52
CA GLN A 11 -13.00 43.95 20.83
C GLN A 11 -14.53 43.89 20.88
N ARG A 12 -15.25 44.82 20.25
CA ARG A 12 -16.72 44.77 20.14
C ARG A 12 -17.22 43.61 19.28
N ALA A 13 -16.57 43.34 18.15
CA ALA A 13 -16.96 42.22 17.28
C ALA A 13 -16.79 40.86 17.97
N ILE A 14 -15.75 40.70 18.80
CA ILE A 14 -15.49 39.47 19.57
C ILE A 14 -16.50 39.32 20.73
N ALA A 15 -16.85 40.41 21.42
CA ALA A 15 -17.83 40.37 22.51
C ALA A 15 -19.25 40.02 22.01
N LEU A 16 -19.66 40.55 20.85
CA LEU A 16 -20.97 40.26 20.26
C LEU A 16 -21.11 38.82 19.76
N SER A 17 -20.03 38.24 19.23
CA SER A 17 -20.01 36.84 18.77
C SER A 17 -20.02 35.84 19.95
N LEU A 18 -19.45 36.21 21.10
CA LEU A 18 -19.48 35.41 22.34
C LEU A 18 -20.86 35.41 23.02
N GLU A 19 -21.65 36.49 22.91
CA GLU A 19 -23.01 36.53 23.44
C GLU A 19 -24.01 35.71 22.59
N GLU A 20 -23.85 35.67 21.26
CA GLU A 20 -24.69 34.84 20.37
C GLU A 20 -24.46 33.32 20.57
N SER A 21 -23.20 32.91 20.78
CA SER A 21 -22.84 31.50 21.05
C SER A 21 -23.46 30.97 22.36
N SER A 22 -23.64 31.84 23.36
CA SER A 22 -24.18 31.44 24.68
C SER A 22 -25.69 31.16 24.69
N ARG A 23 -26.45 31.63 23.68
CA ARG A 23 -27.91 31.42 23.59
C ARG A 23 -28.31 30.15 22.83
N ALA A 24 -27.45 29.59 21.98
CA ALA A 24 -27.72 28.36 21.24
C ALA A 24 -27.59 27.08 22.10
N PHE A 25 -27.04 27.18 23.31
CA PHE A 25 -26.66 26.04 24.17
C PHE A 25 -27.81 25.48 25.05
N ARG A 26 -29.09 25.65 24.68
CA ARG A 26 -30.21 25.13 25.50
C ARG A 26 -31.24 24.26 24.82
N GLU A 27 -31.15 24.00 23.52
CA GLU A 27 -32.07 23.08 22.86
C GLU A 27 -31.35 22.24 21.82
N THR A 28 -31.05 20.99 22.19
CA THR A 28 -31.53 19.75 21.54
C THR A 28 -30.55 18.60 21.78
N GLY A 29 -31.12 17.49 22.25
CA GLY A 29 -30.42 16.30 22.69
C GLY A 29 -30.06 15.34 21.57
N ILE A 30 -28.93 14.69 21.81
CA ILE A 30 -28.49 13.34 21.42
C ILE A 30 -29.55 12.50 20.66
N THR A 31 -29.24 12.11 19.42
CA THR A 31 -29.42 10.74 18.88
C THR A 31 -28.76 10.57 17.50
N ASP A 32 -28.11 9.41 17.31
CA ASP A 32 -27.98 8.62 16.07
C ASP A 32 -27.09 9.08 14.89
N GLU A 33 -26.04 9.89 15.13
CA GLU A 33 -24.97 10.13 14.14
C GLU A 33 -23.62 9.46 14.46
N GLU A 34 -23.52 8.72 15.57
CA GLU A 34 -22.27 8.04 15.97
C GLU A 34 -22.01 6.70 15.25
N GLN A 35 -22.91 6.22 14.38
CA GLN A 35 -22.69 5.01 13.58
C GLN A 35 -22.32 5.28 12.11
N ALA A 36 -22.43 6.52 11.63
CA ALA A 36 -22.00 6.90 10.28
C ALA A 36 -20.57 7.46 10.25
N ILE A 37 -20.08 8.01 11.36
CA ILE A 37 -18.74 8.61 11.45
C ILE A 37 -17.64 7.54 11.54
N THR A 38 -17.96 6.35 12.06
CA THR A 38 -17.02 5.21 12.09
C THR A 38 -16.77 4.60 10.70
N SER A 39 -17.73 4.67 9.76
CA SER A 39 -17.54 4.09 8.41
C SER A 39 -16.82 5.03 7.43
N ILE A 40 -16.90 6.35 7.64
CA ILE A 40 -16.22 7.34 6.79
C ILE A 40 -14.77 7.58 7.24
N ALA A 41 -14.48 7.46 8.55
CA ALA A 41 -13.12 7.57 9.09
C ALA A 41 -12.21 6.41 8.62
N GLU A 42 -12.75 5.21 8.39
CA GLU A 42 -11.96 4.05 7.93
C GLU A 42 -11.71 4.05 6.40
N ASN A 43 -12.58 4.69 5.61
CA ASN A 43 -12.40 4.81 4.17
C ASN A 43 -11.36 5.88 3.78
N LYS A 44 -11.22 6.98 4.55
CA LYS A 44 -10.15 7.98 4.33
C LYS A 44 -8.75 7.50 4.75
N ALA A 45 -8.65 6.49 5.62
CA ALA A 45 -7.38 5.85 5.95
C ALA A 45 -6.90 4.86 4.86
N SER A 46 -7.79 4.44 3.94
CA SER A 46 -7.51 3.43 2.93
C SER A 46 -7.14 4.00 1.56
N LEU A 47 -7.43 5.29 1.28
CA LEU A 47 -7.10 5.95 -0.01
C LEU A 47 -5.70 6.61 -0.07
N LYS A 48 -4.84 6.42 0.93
CA LYS A 48 -3.43 6.93 0.93
C LYS A 48 -2.37 5.86 0.70
N ARG A 49 -2.71 4.68 0.16
CA ARG A 49 -1.70 3.67 -0.21
C ARG A 49 -1.87 3.19 -1.64
N THR A 50 -1.62 4.10 -2.58
CA THR A 50 -1.34 3.76 -3.98
C THR A 50 -0.05 4.46 -4.39
N HIS A 51 1.05 3.98 -3.82
CA HIS A 51 2.38 3.91 -4.42
C HIS A 51 3.23 3.09 -3.46
N THR A 52 4.10 2.23 -3.98
CA THR A 52 5.17 1.59 -3.22
C THR A 52 6.01 2.71 -2.62
N GLU A 53 5.78 3.09 -1.36
CA GLU A 53 6.70 3.93 -0.62
C GLU A 53 8.02 3.18 -0.60
N VAL A 54 8.98 3.61 -1.43
CA VAL A 54 10.36 3.16 -1.31
C VAL A 54 10.78 3.54 0.09
N TRP A 55 10.82 2.55 0.96
CA TRP A 55 11.15 2.71 2.36
C TRP A 55 12.56 3.29 2.45
N SER A 56 12.65 4.55 2.88
CA SER A 56 13.93 5.22 3.11
C SER A 56 14.32 4.96 4.56
N ASP A 57 15.51 4.36 4.76
CA ASP A 57 16.09 4.20 6.09
C ASP A 57 16.10 5.56 6.80
N SER A 58 15.58 5.65 8.04
CA SER A 58 15.79 6.85 8.85
C SER A 58 17.30 7.02 9.04
N PRO A 59 17.87 8.19 8.71
CA PRO A 59 19.30 8.43 8.92
C PRO A 59 19.67 8.34 10.41
N ASN A 60 18.71 8.51 11.32
CA ASN A 60 18.91 8.37 12.75
C ASN A 60 18.95 6.88 13.17
N PRO A 61 20.10 6.36 13.64
CA PRO A 61 20.23 4.97 14.09
C PRO A 61 19.34 4.64 15.31
N HIS A 62 18.96 5.62 16.13
CA HIS A 62 18.05 5.38 17.27
C HIS A 62 16.65 4.94 16.82
N ASP A 63 16.16 5.41 15.67
CA ASP A 63 14.86 4.99 15.11
C ASP A 63 14.91 3.55 14.58
N ARG A 64 16.12 3.06 14.29
CA ARG A 64 16.42 1.71 13.80
C ARG A 64 16.78 0.76 14.94
N LYS A 65 16.74 1.21 16.19
CA LYS A 65 16.99 0.38 17.38
C LYS A 65 15.78 -0.50 17.68
N ARG A 66 16.04 -1.78 17.96
CA ARG A 66 15.03 -2.77 18.34
C ARG A 66 14.46 -2.44 19.73
N GLN A 67 13.15 -2.49 19.86
CA GLN A 67 12.49 -2.44 21.18
C GLN A 67 12.61 -3.79 21.88
N GLU A 68 12.73 -3.79 23.21
CA GLU A 68 12.81 -5.02 23.99
C GLU A 68 11.60 -5.92 23.73
N ASN A 69 11.86 -7.22 23.52
CA ASN A 69 10.87 -8.27 23.23
C ASN A 69 10.11 -8.15 21.90
N CYS A 70 10.44 -7.20 21.01
CA CYS A 70 9.89 -7.17 19.66
C CYS A 70 10.68 -8.10 18.71
N PRO A 71 10.05 -8.88 17.82
CA PRO A 71 10.76 -9.61 16.76
C PRO A 71 11.45 -8.67 15.76
N VAL A 72 12.42 -9.19 15.01
CA VAL A 72 13.20 -8.44 14.02
C VAL A 72 12.50 -8.47 12.66
N GLY A 73 12.41 -7.33 11.98
CA GLY A 73 11.92 -7.24 10.59
C GLY A 73 13.00 -7.55 9.55
N LEU A 74 12.62 -7.61 8.28
CA LEU A 74 13.56 -7.78 7.16
C LEU A 74 13.47 -6.62 6.18
N LYS A 75 14.62 -6.08 5.77
CA LYS A 75 14.66 -5.01 4.75
C LYS A 75 14.21 -5.56 3.40
N ASN A 76 13.33 -4.83 2.71
CA ASN A 76 12.91 -5.17 1.35
C ASN A 76 13.99 -4.77 0.34
N VAL A 77 14.49 -5.72 -0.44
CA VAL A 77 15.65 -5.54 -1.34
C VAL A 77 15.21 -5.70 -2.80
N GLY A 78 14.60 -4.65 -3.34
CA GLY A 78 14.19 -4.57 -4.74
C GLY A 78 13.06 -5.54 -5.08
N ASN A 79 11.87 -5.27 -4.54
CA ASN A 79 10.62 -6.04 -4.74
C ASN A 79 10.75 -7.52 -4.34
N THR A 80 11.44 -7.79 -3.23
CA THR A 80 11.64 -9.15 -2.70
C THR A 80 10.90 -9.39 -1.39
N CYS A 81 9.81 -8.68 -1.14
CA CYS A 81 8.97 -8.87 0.06
C CYS A 81 8.43 -10.30 0.20
N TRP A 82 8.31 -11.05 -0.90
CA TRP A 82 8.00 -12.48 -0.85
C TRP A 82 9.04 -13.28 -0.05
N PHE A 83 10.33 -12.94 -0.16
CA PHE A 83 11.40 -13.57 0.60
C PHE A 83 11.22 -13.29 2.09
N SER A 84 10.93 -12.03 2.44
CA SER A 84 10.67 -11.61 3.82
C SER A 84 9.52 -12.43 4.44
N ALA A 85 8.39 -12.54 3.73
CA ALA A 85 7.21 -13.24 4.22
C ALA A 85 7.46 -14.75 4.47
N VAL A 86 8.11 -15.42 3.52
CA VAL A 86 8.45 -16.85 3.62
C VAL A 86 9.47 -17.10 4.73
N ILE A 87 10.57 -16.34 4.76
CA ILE A 87 11.64 -16.53 5.74
C ILE A 87 11.15 -16.25 7.16
N GLN A 88 10.35 -15.21 7.37
CA GLN A 88 9.76 -14.96 8.69
C GLN A 88 8.85 -16.10 9.13
N SER A 89 8.05 -16.65 8.21
CA SER A 89 7.16 -17.78 8.49
C SER A 89 7.94 -19.05 8.88
N LEU A 90 9.03 -19.35 8.16
CA LEU A 90 9.91 -20.48 8.47
C LEU A 90 10.74 -20.26 9.73
N PHE A 91 11.25 -19.05 9.96
CA PHE A 91 12.07 -18.71 11.12
C PHE A 91 11.31 -18.85 12.44
N ASN A 92 10.00 -18.58 12.44
CA ASN A 92 9.15 -18.71 13.63
C ASN A 92 8.75 -20.17 13.93
N LEU A 93 9.08 -21.12 13.06
CA LEU A 93 9.06 -22.55 13.39
C LEU A 93 10.33 -22.89 14.18
N LEU A 94 10.22 -23.03 15.50
CA LEU A 94 11.39 -23.16 16.38
C LEU A 94 12.28 -24.37 16.05
N GLU A 95 11.69 -25.49 15.63
CA GLU A 95 12.49 -26.67 15.22
C GLU A 95 13.24 -26.40 13.91
N PHE A 96 12.62 -25.72 12.94
CA PHE A 96 13.30 -25.33 11.70
C PHE A 96 14.45 -24.36 11.99
N GLN A 97 14.19 -23.34 12.81
CA GLN A 97 15.21 -22.41 13.28
C GLN A 97 16.38 -23.15 13.93
N ARG A 98 16.10 -24.12 14.81
CA ARG A 98 17.12 -24.93 15.48
C ARG A 98 17.96 -25.72 14.48
N LEU A 99 17.32 -26.38 13.51
CA LEU A 99 17.99 -27.15 12.46
C LEU A 99 18.94 -26.30 11.62
N VAL A 100 18.51 -25.10 11.21
CA VAL A 100 19.33 -24.16 10.42
C VAL A 100 20.50 -23.61 11.24
N LEU A 101 20.26 -23.19 12.50
CA LEU A 101 21.32 -22.63 13.35
C LEU A 101 22.41 -23.65 13.69
N HIS A 102 22.04 -24.92 13.92
CA HIS A 102 22.96 -26.02 14.23
C HIS A 102 23.45 -26.76 12.99
N TYR A 103 23.16 -26.27 11.79
CA TYR A 103 23.74 -26.79 10.56
C TYR A 103 25.24 -26.51 10.57
N SER A 104 26.04 -27.56 10.49
CA SER A 104 27.50 -27.48 10.33
C SER A 104 27.88 -28.13 9.01
N PRO A 105 28.50 -27.40 8.07
CA PRO A 105 29.06 -27.98 6.87
C PRO A 105 30.36 -28.71 7.25
N ASN A 106 30.25 -29.88 7.87
CA ASN A 106 31.38 -30.58 8.48
C ASN A 106 31.65 -31.94 7.84
N THR A 107 32.34 -31.93 6.70
CA THR A 107 33.34 -32.95 6.36
C THR A 107 34.38 -32.41 5.36
N PRO A 108 35.67 -32.76 5.46
CA PRO A 108 36.69 -32.46 4.42
C PRO A 108 36.32 -32.98 3.03
N VAL A 109 35.41 -33.97 2.99
CA VAL A 109 34.79 -34.52 1.79
C VAL A 109 33.87 -33.48 1.11
N ASP A 110 33.18 -32.64 1.86
CA ASP A 110 32.28 -31.60 1.32
C ASP A 110 33.08 -30.56 0.52
N LEU A 111 34.22 -30.09 1.04
CA LEU A 111 35.09 -29.18 0.29
C LEU A 111 35.69 -29.83 -0.97
N PHE A 112 36.05 -31.11 -0.91
CA PHE A 112 36.65 -31.84 -2.04
C PHE A 112 35.62 -32.15 -3.13
N VAL A 113 34.40 -32.54 -2.75
CA VAL A 113 33.28 -32.78 -3.67
C VAL A 113 32.75 -31.46 -4.25
N CYS A 114 32.68 -30.38 -3.45
CA CYS A 114 32.32 -29.05 -3.92
C CYS A 114 33.29 -28.47 -4.95
N ALA A 115 34.58 -28.77 -4.82
CA ALA A 115 35.59 -28.32 -5.77
C ALA A 115 35.48 -29.03 -7.14
N ILE A 116 34.88 -30.23 -7.21
CA ILE A 116 34.82 -31.06 -8.41
C ILE A 116 33.52 -30.87 -9.21
N LEU A 117 32.38 -30.58 -8.56
CA LEU A 117 31.05 -30.64 -9.20
C LEU A 117 30.47 -29.30 -9.72
N GLN A 118 31.14 -28.16 -9.52
CA GLN A 118 30.78 -26.83 -10.08
C GLN A 118 29.33 -26.28 -9.92
N GLU A 119 28.37 -27.01 -9.32
CA GLU A 119 26.93 -26.64 -9.39
C GLU A 119 26.18 -26.47 -8.05
N HIS A 120 26.85 -26.42 -6.90
CA HIS A 120 26.14 -26.43 -5.62
C HIS A 120 26.06 -25.06 -4.93
N ARG A 121 25.21 -24.18 -5.48
CA ARG A 121 24.89 -22.84 -4.92
C ARG A 121 24.14 -22.90 -3.58
N TYR A 122 23.63 -24.07 -3.18
CA TYR A 122 22.89 -24.26 -1.92
C TYR A 122 23.78 -24.12 -0.67
N LEU A 123 25.07 -24.46 -0.73
CA LEU A 123 25.98 -24.34 0.44
C LEU A 123 26.27 -22.88 0.82
N PRO A 124 26.68 -22.00 -0.11
CA PRO A 124 26.75 -20.57 0.15
C PRO A 124 25.43 -20.00 0.67
N PHE A 125 24.30 -20.40 0.06
CA PHE A 125 22.98 -19.96 0.50
C PHE A 125 22.68 -20.38 1.94
N MET A 126 22.92 -21.64 2.29
CA MET A 126 22.72 -22.16 3.65
C MET A 126 23.59 -21.45 4.69
N ARG A 127 24.83 -21.11 4.31
CA ARG A 127 25.71 -20.31 5.17
C ARG A 127 25.12 -18.93 5.41
N GLU A 128 24.71 -18.20 4.37
CA GLU A 128 24.12 -16.87 4.54
C GLU A 128 22.78 -16.92 5.28
N LEU A 129 21.95 -17.96 5.05
CA LEU A 129 20.71 -18.18 5.78
C LEU A 129 20.96 -18.40 7.29
N ARG A 130 22.00 -19.17 7.63
CA ARG A 130 22.42 -19.40 9.03
C ARG A 130 22.86 -18.09 9.71
N HIS A 131 23.61 -17.24 9.01
CA HIS A 131 23.98 -15.90 9.50
C HIS A 131 22.75 -15.00 9.67
N LEU A 132 21.85 -14.99 8.69
CA LEU A 132 20.61 -14.23 8.75
C LEU A 132 19.77 -14.63 9.97
N PHE A 133 19.61 -15.94 10.21
CA PHE A 133 18.86 -16.46 11.36
C PHE A 133 19.52 -16.06 12.69
N SER A 134 20.85 -16.09 12.77
CA SER A 134 21.57 -15.65 13.96
C SER A 134 21.32 -14.17 14.28
N LEU A 135 21.29 -13.31 13.26
CA LEU A 135 20.98 -11.89 13.40
C LEU A 135 19.52 -11.66 13.80
N MET A 136 18.58 -12.40 13.22
CA MET A 136 17.16 -12.32 13.60
C MET A 136 16.91 -12.72 15.06
N VAL A 137 17.71 -13.65 15.60
CA VAL A 137 17.66 -14.02 17.04
C VAL A 137 18.22 -12.90 17.92
N GLY A 138 19.44 -12.42 17.65
CA GLY A 138 20.21 -11.65 18.62
C GLY A 138 20.56 -10.20 18.26
N SER A 139 20.17 -9.69 17.10
CA SER A 139 20.48 -8.31 16.71
C SER A 139 19.71 -7.29 17.56
N LYS A 140 20.39 -6.19 17.89
CA LYS A 140 19.86 -4.96 18.51
C LYS A 140 19.17 -4.05 17.49
N ARG A 141 19.28 -4.34 16.19
CA ARG A 141 18.62 -3.59 15.12
C ARG A 141 17.16 -4.02 14.98
N LYS A 142 16.29 -3.07 14.64
CA LYS A 142 14.85 -3.29 14.42
C LYS A 142 14.58 -4.25 13.25
N TYR A 143 15.46 -4.26 12.26
CA TYR A 143 15.40 -5.12 11.09
C TYR A 143 16.81 -5.47 10.62
N VAL A 144 16.91 -6.55 9.87
CA VAL A 144 18.17 -7.06 9.29
C VAL A 144 18.05 -7.05 7.76
N ASP A 145 19.19 -6.91 7.09
CA ASP A 145 19.27 -6.90 5.64
C ASP A 145 19.47 -8.33 5.08
N PRO A 146 18.50 -8.88 4.32
CA PRO A 146 18.63 -10.20 3.71
C PRO A 146 19.37 -10.21 2.35
N SER A 147 19.91 -9.08 1.88
CA SER A 147 20.48 -8.92 0.53
C SER A 147 21.44 -10.03 0.12
N ARG A 148 22.35 -10.44 1.00
CA ARG A 148 23.35 -11.48 0.70
C ARG A 148 22.72 -12.84 0.34
N ALA A 149 21.70 -13.25 1.08
CA ALA A 149 20.98 -14.49 0.80
C ALA A 149 20.12 -14.37 -0.46
N VAL A 150 19.49 -13.21 -0.64
CA VAL A 150 18.63 -12.89 -1.79
C VAL A 150 19.44 -12.83 -3.10
N GLU A 151 20.66 -12.29 -3.09
CA GLU A 151 21.53 -12.20 -4.26
C GLU A 151 21.94 -13.58 -4.78
N ILE A 152 22.36 -14.48 -3.89
CA ILE A 152 22.73 -15.88 -4.25
C ILE A 152 21.53 -16.58 -4.93
N LEU A 153 20.35 -16.34 -4.39
CA LEU A 153 19.11 -16.90 -4.91
C LEU A 153 18.73 -16.28 -6.26
N LYS A 154 18.76 -14.95 -6.39
CA LYS A 154 18.49 -14.23 -7.65
C LYS A 154 19.40 -14.72 -8.77
N ASP A 155 20.69 -14.90 -8.50
CA ASP A 155 21.64 -15.41 -9.48
C ASP A 155 21.31 -16.83 -9.94
N ALA A 156 20.73 -17.66 -9.08
CA ALA A 156 20.32 -19.03 -9.41
C ALA A 156 19.06 -19.11 -10.29
N PHE A 157 18.33 -18.00 -10.46
CA PHE A 157 17.17 -17.92 -11.34
C PHE A 157 17.47 -17.20 -12.67
N LYS A 158 18.63 -16.55 -12.83
CA LYS A 158 19.02 -15.84 -14.07
C LYS A 158 19.25 -16.76 -15.28
N SER A 159 19.33 -18.08 -15.07
CA SER A 159 19.54 -19.07 -16.14
C SER A 159 18.24 -19.52 -16.84
N SER A 160 17.08 -19.12 -16.33
CA SER A 160 15.76 -19.37 -16.89
C SER A 160 15.17 -18.02 -17.32
N ASP A 161 14.67 -17.93 -18.56
CA ASP A 161 14.25 -16.69 -19.23
C ASP A 161 13.38 -15.77 -18.35
N SER A 162 13.51 -14.48 -18.63
CA SER A 162 12.98 -13.30 -17.91
C SER A 162 11.46 -13.27 -17.69
N GLN A 163 10.93 -14.14 -16.84
CA GLN A 163 9.63 -13.97 -16.17
C GLN A 163 9.84 -13.60 -14.70
N GLN A 164 9.01 -12.69 -14.18
CA GLN A 164 9.04 -12.31 -12.76
C GLN A 164 8.64 -13.52 -11.90
N GLN A 165 9.46 -13.80 -10.88
CA GLN A 165 9.44 -15.03 -10.08
C GLN A 165 8.19 -15.11 -9.19
N ASP A 166 7.48 -16.23 -9.25
CA ASP A 166 6.36 -16.54 -8.36
C ASP A 166 6.86 -17.02 -6.99
N VAL A 167 6.10 -16.73 -5.93
CA VAL A 167 6.45 -17.10 -4.54
C VAL A 167 6.49 -18.62 -4.37
N SER A 168 5.62 -19.35 -5.07
CA SER A 168 5.64 -20.83 -5.07
C SER A 168 6.95 -21.37 -5.63
N GLU A 169 7.45 -20.83 -6.74
CA GLU A 169 8.73 -21.25 -7.35
C GLU A 169 9.91 -21.02 -6.39
N PHE A 170 9.90 -19.88 -5.68
CA PHE A 170 10.89 -19.64 -4.63
C PHE A 170 10.77 -20.62 -3.47
N THR A 171 9.57 -20.83 -2.92
CA THR A 171 9.39 -21.74 -1.77
C THR A 171 9.80 -23.17 -2.11
N HIS A 172 9.48 -23.64 -3.32
CA HIS A 172 9.91 -24.95 -3.81
C HIS A 172 11.44 -25.04 -3.89
N LYS A 173 12.09 -24.10 -4.59
CA LYS A 173 13.55 -24.13 -4.74
C LYS A 173 14.29 -23.97 -3.40
N LEU A 174 13.74 -23.17 -2.49
CA LEU A 174 14.26 -23.02 -1.12
C LEU A 174 14.22 -24.36 -0.38
N LEU A 175 13.07 -25.06 -0.43
CA LEU A 175 12.91 -26.35 0.21
C LEU A 175 13.78 -27.43 -0.43
N ASP A 176 13.93 -27.44 -1.76
CA ASP A 176 14.82 -28.36 -2.48
C ASP A 176 16.29 -28.16 -2.04
N TRP A 177 16.75 -26.91 -1.97
CA TRP A 177 18.11 -26.61 -1.50
C TRP A 177 18.33 -26.96 -0.03
N LEU A 178 17.30 -26.81 0.79
CA LEU A 178 17.32 -27.27 2.18
C LEU A 178 17.34 -28.79 2.25
N GLU A 179 16.56 -29.49 1.42
CA GLU A 179 16.60 -30.95 1.33
C GLU A 179 18.02 -31.43 0.96
N ASP A 180 18.58 -30.92 -0.13
CA ASP A 180 19.94 -31.26 -0.60
C ASP A 180 21.00 -31.02 0.48
N ALA A 181 20.92 -29.88 1.18
CA ALA A 181 21.87 -29.54 2.24
C ALA A 181 21.86 -30.51 3.42
N PHE A 182 20.71 -31.15 3.70
CA PHE A 182 20.53 -32.08 4.82
C PHE A 182 20.52 -33.57 4.38
N GLN A 183 20.70 -33.86 3.09
CA GLN A 183 20.58 -35.20 2.49
C GLN A 183 21.63 -36.21 2.99
N LEU A 184 22.79 -35.73 3.44
CA LEU A 184 23.88 -36.59 3.95
C LEU A 184 23.59 -37.21 5.33
N LYS A 185 22.48 -36.84 5.98
CA LYS A 185 22.02 -37.49 7.22
C LYS A 185 21.16 -38.72 6.88
N PRO A 186 21.26 -39.83 7.63
CA PRO A 186 20.53 -41.08 7.35
C PRO A 186 19.00 -40.95 7.37
N LYS A 187 18.48 -39.87 7.98
CA LYS A 187 17.12 -39.38 7.80
C LYS A 187 17.17 -37.87 7.64
N ASN A 188 16.59 -37.35 6.57
CA ASN A 188 16.60 -35.93 6.29
C ASN A 188 15.55 -35.22 7.17
N PRO A 189 15.96 -34.39 8.15
CA PRO A 189 15.04 -33.73 9.07
C PRO A 189 14.11 -32.72 8.37
N MET A 190 14.50 -32.18 7.20
CA MET A 190 13.64 -31.26 6.43
C MET A 190 12.49 -32.01 5.76
N VAL A 191 12.78 -33.18 5.18
CA VAL A 191 11.76 -34.07 4.61
C VAL A 191 10.78 -34.53 5.69
N GLU A 192 11.26 -34.91 6.87
CA GLU A 192 10.39 -35.29 7.99
C GLU A 192 9.50 -34.15 8.51
N LEU A 193 9.88 -32.88 8.27
CA LEU A 193 9.18 -31.71 8.77
C LEU A 193 8.08 -31.22 7.82
N PHE A 194 8.36 -31.21 6.51
CA PHE A 194 7.49 -30.59 5.50
C PHE A 194 6.84 -31.59 4.54
N TYR A 195 7.33 -32.83 4.42
CA TYR A 195 6.81 -33.79 3.44
C TYR A 195 5.97 -34.89 4.10
N GLY A 196 4.90 -35.26 3.40
CA GLY A 196 4.02 -36.38 3.74
C GLY A 196 3.82 -37.31 2.55
N ARG A 197 2.88 -38.24 2.73
CA ARG A 197 2.46 -39.20 1.71
C ARG A 197 0.95 -39.25 1.60
N PHE A 198 0.47 -39.38 0.37
CA PHE A 198 -0.92 -39.70 0.08
C PHE A 198 -0.99 -40.89 -0.86
N LEU A 199 -2.20 -41.42 -0.98
CA LEU A 199 -2.54 -42.62 -1.73
C LEU A 199 -3.57 -42.23 -2.78
N ALA A 200 -3.17 -42.30 -4.05
CA ALA A 200 -4.03 -42.10 -5.19
C ALA A 200 -4.70 -43.43 -5.54
N VAL A 201 -6.02 -43.50 -5.37
CA VAL A 201 -6.84 -44.68 -5.64
C VAL A 201 -7.84 -44.33 -6.72
N GLY A 202 -7.81 -45.06 -7.83
CA GLY A 202 -8.72 -44.77 -8.93
C GLY A 202 -9.01 -45.96 -9.81
N VAL A 203 -9.86 -45.72 -10.80
CA VAL A 203 -10.15 -46.65 -11.88
C VAL A 203 -9.72 -46.00 -13.19
N LEU A 204 -8.73 -46.58 -13.86
CA LEU A 204 -8.30 -46.17 -15.19
C LEU A 204 -8.64 -47.30 -16.16
N GLU A 205 -9.45 -47.02 -17.18
CA GLU A 205 -9.86 -48.02 -18.19
C GLU A 205 -10.45 -49.31 -17.58
N GLY A 206 -11.20 -49.19 -16.48
CA GLY A 206 -11.80 -50.33 -15.76
C GLY A 206 -10.85 -51.11 -14.84
N LYS A 207 -9.55 -50.79 -14.81
CA LYS A 207 -8.58 -51.37 -13.86
C LYS A 207 -8.42 -50.46 -12.65
N LYS A 208 -8.51 -51.05 -11.45
CA LYS A 208 -8.21 -50.36 -10.19
C LYS A 208 -6.70 -50.17 -10.08
N PHE A 209 -6.26 -48.97 -9.72
CA PHE A 209 -4.88 -48.67 -9.37
C PHE A 209 -4.80 -48.02 -7.99
N GLU A 210 -3.64 -48.16 -7.37
CA GLU A 210 -3.33 -47.62 -6.05
C GLU A 210 -1.85 -47.24 -6.02
N ASN A 211 -1.57 -45.94 -6.05
CA ASN A 211 -0.22 -45.39 -6.10
C ASN A 211 0.02 -44.53 -4.87
N SER A 212 1.18 -44.68 -4.22
CA SER A 212 1.59 -43.81 -3.12
C SER A 212 2.54 -42.75 -3.63
N GLU A 213 2.23 -41.49 -3.33
CA GLU A 213 2.98 -40.32 -3.78
C GLU A 213 3.42 -39.49 -2.57
N MET A 214 4.58 -38.84 -2.69
CA MET A 214 5.07 -37.89 -1.69
C MET A 214 4.60 -36.48 -2.06
N PHE A 215 4.26 -35.68 -1.05
CA PHE A 215 3.89 -34.29 -1.24
C PHE A 215 4.56 -33.41 -0.18
N GLY A 216 4.95 -32.20 -0.56
CA GLY A 216 5.40 -31.15 0.37
C GLY A 216 4.27 -30.15 0.58
N GLN A 217 4.23 -29.15 -0.29
CA GLN A 217 3.11 -28.21 -0.39
C GLN A 217 1.96 -28.81 -1.19
N TYR A 218 0.74 -28.73 -0.66
CA TYR A 218 -0.46 -29.28 -1.30
C TYR A 218 -1.24 -28.15 -2.01
N PRO A 219 -1.30 -28.13 -3.35
CA PRO A 219 -1.96 -27.07 -4.10
C PRO A 219 -3.49 -27.19 -4.08
N LEU A 220 -4.18 -26.07 -3.92
CA LEU A 220 -5.64 -25.98 -3.88
C LEU A 220 -6.15 -24.89 -4.80
N GLN A 221 -7.15 -25.21 -5.62
CA GLN A 221 -7.87 -24.24 -6.43
C GLN A 221 -8.96 -23.56 -5.60
N VAL A 222 -9.00 -22.23 -5.63
CA VAL A 222 -9.93 -21.44 -4.80
C VAL A 222 -11.26 -21.16 -5.51
N ASN A 223 -11.30 -21.24 -6.83
CA ASN A 223 -12.48 -20.83 -7.59
C ASN A 223 -13.71 -21.67 -7.25
N GLY A 224 -14.85 -21.01 -7.03
CA GLY A 224 -16.14 -21.65 -6.75
C GLY A 224 -16.33 -22.19 -5.32
N PHE A 225 -15.34 -22.12 -4.43
CA PHE A 225 -15.43 -22.68 -3.08
C PHE A 225 -15.55 -21.61 -1.99
N LYS A 226 -16.31 -21.92 -0.93
CA LYS A 226 -16.55 -20.97 0.18
C LYS A 226 -15.57 -21.16 1.33
N ASP A 227 -15.16 -22.39 1.58
CA ASP A 227 -14.30 -22.74 2.69
C ASP A 227 -13.18 -23.72 2.31
N LEU A 228 -12.14 -23.78 3.15
CA LEU A 228 -10.99 -24.65 2.94
C LEU A 228 -11.36 -26.14 2.90
N HIS A 229 -12.42 -26.56 3.59
CA HIS A 229 -12.85 -27.95 3.55
C HIS A 229 -13.43 -28.31 2.19
N GLU A 230 -14.24 -27.42 1.58
CA GLU A 230 -14.74 -27.59 0.21
C GLU A 230 -13.61 -27.65 -0.82
N CYS A 231 -12.61 -26.76 -0.72
CA CYS A 231 -11.41 -26.81 -1.56
C CYS A 231 -10.67 -28.14 -1.45
N LEU A 232 -10.44 -28.62 -0.22
CA LEU A 232 -9.73 -29.88 0.02
C LEU A 232 -10.53 -31.09 -0.45
N GLU A 233 -11.85 -31.10 -0.25
CA GLU A 233 -12.70 -32.20 -0.74
C GLU A 233 -12.68 -32.28 -2.27
N ALA A 234 -12.71 -31.12 -2.96
CA ALA A 234 -12.63 -31.07 -4.42
C ALA A 234 -11.25 -31.49 -4.95
N ALA A 235 -10.16 -31.01 -4.33
CA ALA A 235 -8.80 -31.37 -4.75
C ALA A 235 -8.50 -32.87 -4.56
N MET A 236 -9.14 -33.51 -3.57
CA MET A 236 -8.95 -34.94 -3.28
C MET A 236 -9.83 -35.85 -4.16
N ILE A 237 -10.71 -35.29 -5.00
CA ILE A 237 -11.61 -36.03 -5.90
C ILE A 237 -11.42 -35.47 -7.32
N GLU A 238 -10.54 -36.11 -8.09
CA GLU A 238 -10.36 -35.79 -9.50
C GLU A 238 -11.42 -36.55 -10.31
N GLY A 239 -12.44 -35.83 -10.77
CA GLY A 239 -13.52 -36.35 -11.63
C GLY A 239 -13.15 -36.35 -13.11
N GLU A 240 -13.35 -37.50 -13.76
CA GLU A 240 -13.26 -37.76 -15.22
C GLU A 240 -11.95 -37.33 -15.89
N ILE A 241 -11.02 -38.30 -16.03
CA ILE A 241 -9.86 -38.14 -16.91
C ILE A 241 -10.38 -38.18 -18.35
N GLU A 242 -10.36 -37.05 -19.06
CA GLU A 242 -10.63 -36.99 -20.50
C GLU A 242 -9.57 -37.77 -21.27
N SER A 243 -9.85 -39.05 -21.51
CA SER A 243 -9.16 -39.82 -22.54
C SER A 243 -9.59 -39.25 -23.90
N LEU A 244 -8.65 -38.60 -24.60
CA LEU A 244 -8.85 -38.08 -25.95
C LEU A 244 -9.11 -39.16 -27.03
N HIS A 245 -9.18 -40.46 -26.67
CA HIS A 245 -9.43 -41.54 -27.62
C HIS A 245 -10.25 -42.68 -26.98
N SER A 246 -11.57 -42.72 -27.22
CA SER A 246 -12.41 -43.92 -27.43
C SER A 246 -13.86 -43.69 -26.99
N GLU A 247 -14.82 -43.93 -27.88
CA GLU A 247 -16.28 -43.77 -27.69
C GLU A 247 -16.93 -44.79 -26.72
N ASN A 248 -16.15 -45.45 -25.86
CA ASN A 248 -16.65 -46.33 -24.78
C ASN A 248 -15.80 -46.16 -23.51
N CYS A 249 -15.84 -44.98 -22.89
CA CYS A 249 -15.10 -44.71 -21.66
C CYS A 249 -15.93 -45.13 -20.43
N ALA A 250 -15.55 -46.24 -19.79
CA ALA A 250 -16.00 -46.53 -18.43
C ALA A 250 -15.52 -45.38 -17.51
N LYS A 251 -16.43 -44.84 -16.68
CA LYS A 251 -16.15 -43.70 -15.78
C LYS A 251 -14.81 -43.88 -15.06
N SER A 252 -13.81 -43.11 -15.47
CA SER A 252 -12.53 -43.01 -14.77
C SER A 252 -12.69 -41.99 -13.65
N GLY A 253 -12.19 -42.34 -12.47
CA GLY A 253 -12.26 -41.47 -11.30
C GLY A 253 -11.11 -41.79 -10.37
N GLN A 254 -10.53 -40.75 -9.80
CA GLN A 254 -9.37 -40.84 -8.91
C GLN A 254 -9.67 -40.09 -7.62
N GLU A 255 -9.40 -40.75 -6.49
CA GLU A 255 -9.51 -40.18 -5.15
C GLU A 255 -8.14 -40.22 -4.49
N HIS A 256 -7.79 -39.16 -3.78
CA HIS A 256 -6.56 -39.10 -2.99
C HIS A 256 -6.90 -39.27 -1.50
N TRP A 257 -6.04 -39.95 -0.75
CA TRP A 257 -6.19 -40.18 0.69
C TRP A 257 -4.86 -40.02 1.40
N PHE A 258 -4.78 -39.15 2.43
CA PHE A 258 -3.53 -38.98 3.16
C PHE A 258 -3.20 -40.21 4.00
N THR A 259 -2.00 -40.75 3.82
CA THR A 259 -1.47 -41.85 4.63
C THR A 259 -0.59 -41.31 5.74
N GLU A 260 0.29 -40.36 5.41
CA GLU A 260 1.22 -39.72 6.34
C GLU A 260 1.16 -38.19 6.14
N LEU A 261 0.84 -37.45 7.20
CA LEU A 261 0.84 -35.99 7.16
C LEU A 261 2.13 -35.43 7.76
N PRO A 262 2.73 -34.38 7.14
CA PRO A 262 3.88 -33.72 7.71
C PRO A 262 3.53 -32.99 9.03
N PRO A 263 4.48 -32.85 9.97
CA PRO A 263 4.30 -32.00 11.14
C PRO A 263 3.93 -30.56 10.79
N VAL A 264 4.49 -30.02 9.71
CA VAL A 264 4.16 -28.71 9.14
C VAL A 264 3.47 -28.94 7.80
N LEU A 265 2.17 -28.65 7.73
CA LEU A 265 1.34 -28.84 6.55
C LEU A 265 1.14 -27.49 5.85
N THR A 266 1.54 -27.40 4.59
CA THR A 266 1.45 -26.18 3.78
C THR A 266 0.44 -26.35 2.65
N PHE A 267 -0.47 -25.39 2.52
CA PHE A 267 -1.43 -25.32 1.42
C PHE A 267 -1.13 -24.13 0.53
N GLU A 268 -1.02 -24.36 -0.77
CA GLU A 268 -0.98 -23.30 -1.78
C GLU A 268 -2.41 -22.97 -2.23
N LEU A 269 -2.78 -21.70 -2.20
CA LEU A 269 -4.08 -21.22 -2.64
C LEU A 269 -3.93 -20.57 -4.01
N SER A 270 -4.16 -21.36 -5.07
CA SER A 270 -4.13 -20.86 -6.44
C SER A 270 -5.37 -19.99 -6.70
N ARG A 271 -5.11 -18.68 -6.84
CA ARG A 271 -6.12 -17.66 -7.13
C ARG A 271 -5.97 -17.07 -8.53
N PHE A 272 -5.04 -17.53 -9.33
CA PHE A 272 -4.89 -17.03 -10.70
C PHE A 272 -5.54 -17.99 -11.68
N GLU A 273 -6.50 -17.49 -12.44
CA GLU A 273 -7.11 -18.22 -13.55
C GLU A 273 -6.98 -17.41 -14.83
N PHE A 274 -6.85 -18.11 -15.96
CA PHE A 274 -6.75 -17.46 -17.25
C PHE A 274 -8.14 -16.94 -17.67
N ASN A 275 -8.30 -15.61 -17.69
CA ASN A 275 -9.52 -15.02 -18.20
C ASN A 275 -9.49 -15.00 -19.73
N GLN A 276 -10.23 -15.92 -20.36
CA GLN A 276 -10.26 -16.07 -21.82
C GLN A 276 -10.82 -14.83 -22.54
N ALA A 277 -11.67 -14.04 -21.89
CA ALA A 277 -12.22 -12.81 -22.46
C ALA A 277 -11.22 -11.64 -22.45
N LEU A 278 -10.34 -11.57 -21.43
CA LEU A 278 -9.32 -10.53 -21.29
C LEU A 278 -7.94 -10.95 -21.85
N GLY A 279 -7.77 -12.23 -22.20
CA GLY A 279 -6.52 -12.77 -22.75
C GLY A 279 -5.34 -12.74 -21.77
N ARG A 280 -5.60 -12.67 -20.46
CA ARG A 280 -4.56 -12.57 -19.41
C ARG A 280 -4.99 -13.30 -18.13
N PRO A 281 -4.04 -13.78 -17.31
CA PRO A 281 -4.36 -14.32 -15.98
C PRO A 281 -4.94 -13.25 -15.08
N GLU A 282 -6.04 -13.57 -14.41
CA GLU A 282 -6.74 -12.69 -13.47
C GLU A 282 -6.78 -13.32 -12.08
N LYS A 283 -6.68 -12.47 -11.06
CA LYS A 283 -6.75 -12.87 -9.66
C LYS A 283 -8.22 -13.02 -9.23
N ILE A 284 -8.55 -14.16 -8.67
CA ILE A 284 -9.85 -14.46 -8.10
C ILE A 284 -9.92 -13.83 -6.71
N HIS A 285 -10.84 -12.87 -6.57
CA HIS A 285 -11.11 -12.15 -5.33
C HIS A 285 -12.19 -12.79 -4.46
N ASN A 286 -12.66 -14.00 -4.82
CA ASN A 286 -13.68 -14.72 -4.03
C ASN A 286 -13.20 -14.94 -2.59
N LYS A 287 -14.14 -14.76 -1.66
CA LYS A 287 -13.95 -15.00 -0.24
C LYS A 287 -13.77 -16.50 -0.01
N LEU A 288 -12.63 -16.89 0.54
CA LEU A 288 -12.34 -18.26 0.99
C LEU A 288 -12.07 -18.25 2.49
N GLU A 289 -12.90 -18.95 3.25
CA GLU A 289 -12.77 -19.04 4.70
C GLU A 289 -11.88 -20.23 5.09
N PHE A 290 -10.94 -20.01 6.02
CA PHE A 290 -10.11 -21.09 6.56
C PHE A 290 -10.05 -21.02 8.09
N PRO A 291 -10.11 -22.17 8.78
CA PRO A 291 -10.20 -22.20 10.24
C PRO A 291 -8.84 -22.01 10.91
N SER A 292 -8.84 -21.49 12.15
CA SER A 292 -7.62 -21.45 12.98
C SER A 292 -7.18 -22.84 13.45
N LEU A 293 -8.10 -23.81 13.49
CA LEU A 293 -7.87 -25.20 13.85
C LEU A 293 -8.53 -26.11 12.81
N LEU A 294 -7.72 -26.86 12.07
CA LEU A 294 -8.14 -27.78 11.02
C LEU A 294 -8.05 -29.22 11.52
N TYR A 295 -9.12 -30.01 11.37
CA TYR A 295 -9.10 -31.44 11.66
C TYR A 295 -8.94 -32.24 10.37
N MET A 296 -7.84 -32.98 10.26
CA MET A 296 -7.49 -33.70 9.03
C MET A 296 -8.07 -35.12 8.94
N ASP A 297 -8.73 -35.60 10.00
CA ASP A 297 -9.22 -36.98 10.11
C ASP A 297 -10.05 -37.45 8.92
N ARG A 298 -10.91 -36.59 8.38
CA ARG A 298 -11.79 -36.94 7.25
C ARG A 298 -11.03 -37.25 5.95
N TYR A 299 -9.81 -36.73 5.80
CA TYR A 299 -8.98 -36.89 4.61
C TYR A 299 -7.97 -38.04 4.74
N MET A 300 -7.90 -38.68 5.91
CA MET A 300 -6.96 -39.76 6.19
C MET A 300 -7.47 -41.09 5.65
N ASP A 301 -6.56 -41.90 5.13
CA ASP A 301 -6.84 -43.26 4.62
C ASP A 301 -7.56 -44.15 5.65
N ARG A 302 -7.12 -44.12 6.92
CA ARG A 302 -7.76 -44.86 8.03
C ARG A 302 -9.26 -44.62 8.22
N ASN A 303 -9.78 -43.48 7.75
CA ASN A 303 -11.18 -43.10 7.91
C ASN A 303 -11.95 -43.16 6.58
N ARG A 304 -11.33 -43.66 5.51
CA ARG A 304 -11.83 -43.69 4.12
C ARG A 304 -13.29 -44.15 4.01
N ASP A 305 -13.62 -45.30 4.59
CA ASP A 305 -14.96 -45.88 4.47
C ASP A 305 -16.03 -45.00 5.15
N ILE A 306 -15.73 -44.47 6.33
CA ILE A 306 -16.64 -43.60 7.08
C ILE A 306 -16.82 -42.28 6.34
N THR A 307 -15.74 -41.70 5.81
CA THR A 307 -15.80 -40.48 4.99
C THR A 307 -16.64 -40.69 3.74
N ARG A 308 -16.50 -41.82 3.03
CA ARG A 308 -17.33 -42.13 1.85
C ARG A 308 -18.83 -42.19 2.18
N ILE A 309 -19.20 -42.84 3.29
CA ILE A 309 -20.59 -42.88 3.75
C ILE A 309 -21.12 -41.47 4.07
N LYS A 310 -20.32 -40.65 4.77
CA LYS A 310 -20.71 -39.26 5.09
C LYS A 310 -20.80 -38.37 3.84
N ARG A 311 -19.91 -38.54 2.84
CA ARG A 311 -19.97 -37.84 1.55
C ARG A 311 -21.25 -38.16 0.78
N GLU A 312 -21.65 -39.43 0.73
CA GLU A 312 -22.92 -39.86 0.13
C GLU A 312 -24.12 -39.18 0.80
N GLU A 313 -24.14 -39.15 2.14
CA GLU A 313 -25.22 -38.51 2.88
C GLU A 313 -25.25 -37.00 2.66
N ILE A 314 -24.10 -36.32 2.65
CA ILE A 314 -24.02 -34.89 2.32
C ILE A 314 -24.55 -34.62 0.92
N ARG A 315 -24.23 -35.46 -0.06
CA ARG A 315 -24.76 -35.30 -1.42
C ARG A 315 -26.29 -35.41 -1.44
N ARG A 316 -26.87 -36.41 -0.77
CA ARG A 316 -28.34 -36.55 -0.68
C ARG A 316 -28.98 -35.35 0.02
N LEU A 317 -28.36 -34.86 1.09
CA LEU A 317 -28.81 -33.66 1.79
C LEU A 317 -28.73 -32.41 0.91
N LYS A 318 -27.65 -32.25 0.12
CA LYS A 318 -27.50 -31.16 -0.86
C LYS A 318 -28.56 -31.24 -1.96
N GLU A 319 -28.84 -32.42 -2.51
CA GLU A 319 -29.92 -32.62 -3.49
C GLU A 319 -31.29 -32.23 -2.93
N HIS A 320 -31.57 -32.65 -1.69
CA HIS A 320 -32.81 -32.29 -0.99
C HIS A 320 -32.90 -30.78 -0.70
N LEU A 321 -31.78 -30.17 -0.29
CA LEU A 321 -31.67 -28.73 -0.05
C LEU A 321 -32.01 -27.93 -1.31
N THR A 322 -31.46 -28.30 -2.47
CA THR A 322 -31.74 -27.65 -3.75
C THR A 322 -33.23 -27.69 -4.09
N LEU A 323 -33.89 -28.82 -3.85
CA LEU A 323 -35.33 -28.96 -4.08
C LEU A 323 -36.17 -28.06 -3.13
N LEU A 324 -35.75 -27.92 -1.87
CA LEU A 324 -36.42 -27.02 -0.92
C LEU A 324 -36.19 -25.54 -1.28
N GLN A 325 -34.99 -25.19 -1.74
CA GLN A 325 -34.66 -23.83 -2.20
C GLN A 325 -35.49 -23.45 -3.43
N GLN A 326 -35.61 -24.34 -4.42
CA GLN A 326 -36.48 -24.12 -5.59
C GLN A 326 -37.95 -23.94 -5.20
N ARG A 327 -38.44 -24.71 -4.22
CA ARG A 327 -39.81 -24.54 -3.71
C ARG A 327 -40.01 -23.20 -2.99
N LEU A 328 -39.02 -22.78 -2.20
CA LEU A 328 -39.07 -21.48 -1.51
C LEU A 328 -39.05 -20.31 -2.50
N GLU A 329 -38.18 -20.38 -3.52
CA GLU A 329 -38.10 -19.38 -4.59
C GLU A 329 -39.41 -19.32 -5.38
N SER A 330 -40.01 -20.47 -5.70
CA SER A 330 -41.34 -20.52 -6.34
C SER A 330 -42.50 -19.98 -5.48
N ALA A 331 -42.33 -19.89 -4.15
CA ALA A 331 -43.29 -19.26 -3.25
C ALA A 331 -43.05 -17.74 -3.13
N ALA A 332 -41.81 -17.29 -3.33
CA ALA A 332 -41.43 -15.88 -3.32
C ALA A 332 -41.74 -15.16 -4.66
N ASP A 333 -41.58 -15.85 -5.79
CA ASP A 333 -41.72 -15.30 -7.15
C ASP A 333 -43.15 -15.26 -7.71
N GLN A 334 -44.19 -15.51 -6.91
CA GLN A 334 -45.60 -15.43 -7.38
C GLN A 334 -46.12 -13.99 -7.59
N GLY A 335 -45.25 -12.99 -7.64
CA GLY A 335 -45.57 -11.62 -8.06
C GLY A 335 -45.05 -11.34 -9.48
N PRO A 336 -45.78 -10.61 -10.34
CA PRO A 336 -45.23 -10.17 -11.62
C PRO A 336 -44.06 -9.21 -11.37
N SER A 337 -42.98 -9.41 -12.15
CA SER A 337 -41.71 -8.68 -12.05
C SER A 337 -41.84 -7.15 -11.97
N ASN A 338 -40.92 -6.58 -11.19
CA ASN A 338 -40.55 -5.17 -11.07
C ASN A 338 -41.48 -4.27 -10.24
N ALA A 339 -41.36 -4.35 -8.91
CA ALA A 339 -41.51 -3.18 -8.04
C ALA A 339 -40.56 -3.29 -6.84
N THR A 340 -39.53 -2.44 -6.85
CA THR A 340 -38.62 -2.20 -5.73
C THR A 340 -39.42 -1.60 -4.57
N GLU A 341 -39.54 -2.30 -3.44
CA GLU A 341 -40.11 -1.70 -2.22
C GLU A 341 -39.13 -0.63 -1.66
N PRO A 342 -39.56 0.62 -1.44
CA PRO A 342 -38.73 1.62 -0.80
C PRO A 342 -38.68 1.38 0.71
N GLN A 343 -37.47 1.23 1.25
CA GLN A 343 -37.17 1.23 2.68
C GLN A 343 -37.71 2.51 3.34
N GLN A 344 -38.72 2.36 4.21
CA GLN A 344 -39.17 3.45 5.09
C GLN A 344 -38.30 3.52 6.35
N ARG A 345 -37.78 4.72 6.63
CA ARG A 345 -37.16 5.09 7.90
C ARG A 345 -38.17 4.97 9.03
N VAL A 346 -37.79 4.27 10.09
CA VAL A 346 -38.58 4.16 11.32
C VAL A 346 -38.43 5.45 12.13
N ALA A 347 -39.53 6.20 12.28
CA ALA A 347 -39.62 7.29 13.26
C ALA A 347 -40.04 6.71 14.62
N VAL A 348 -39.25 6.98 15.66
CA VAL A 348 -39.60 6.61 17.04
C VAL A 348 -40.82 7.42 17.50
N HIS A 349 -41.94 6.75 17.76
CA HIS A 349 -43.15 7.33 18.37
C HIS A 349 -43.58 6.50 19.59
N LYS A 350 -44.19 7.17 20.59
CA LYS A 350 -44.61 6.57 21.86
C LYS A 350 -45.64 5.44 21.67
N PRO A 351 -45.73 4.46 22.58
CA PRO A 351 -46.15 3.09 22.26
C PRO A 351 -47.60 2.86 21.77
N PHE A 352 -48.50 3.85 21.84
CA PHE A 352 -49.94 3.62 21.55
C PHE A 352 -50.70 4.83 20.99
N THR A 353 -50.08 5.72 20.19
CA THR A 353 -50.83 6.79 19.49
C THR A 353 -50.37 6.98 18.04
N GLN A 354 -51.24 6.65 17.08
CA GLN A 354 -51.08 6.99 15.65
C GLN A 354 -51.46 8.46 15.44
N SER A 355 -50.47 9.35 15.34
CA SER A 355 -50.67 10.81 15.36
C SER A 355 -50.89 11.48 14.00
N ARG A 356 -50.94 10.73 12.88
CA ARG A 356 -51.33 11.25 11.55
C ARG A 356 -51.96 10.16 10.68
N LEU A 357 -53.27 9.92 10.83
CA LEU A 357 -54.03 9.30 9.75
C LEU A 357 -54.27 10.37 8.68
N PRO A 358 -53.91 10.12 7.40
CA PRO A 358 -54.48 10.88 6.29
C PRO A 358 -56.01 10.84 6.40
N PRO A 359 -56.75 11.91 6.07
CA PRO A 359 -58.21 11.84 6.06
C PRO A 359 -58.69 10.69 5.15
N ASP A 360 -59.73 9.97 5.58
CA ASP A 360 -60.45 8.88 4.87
C ASP A 360 -61.12 9.40 3.57
N LEU A 361 -60.34 10.00 2.69
CA LEU A 361 -60.72 10.26 1.32
C LEU A 361 -60.34 9.00 0.53
N PRO A 362 -61.28 8.38 -0.21
CA PRO A 362 -60.95 7.23 -1.04
C PRO A 362 -59.96 7.68 -2.13
N MET A 363 -58.67 7.43 -1.90
CA MET A 363 -57.63 7.60 -2.90
C MET A 363 -57.63 6.39 -3.82
N HIS A 364 -57.72 6.64 -5.13
CA HIS A 364 -57.71 5.60 -6.14
C HIS A 364 -56.30 4.98 -6.29
N PRO A 365 -56.18 3.65 -6.42
CA PRO A 365 -57.22 2.71 -6.87
C PRO A 365 -58.03 2.06 -5.73
N ALA A 366 -59.37 2.07 -5.87
CA ALA A 366 -60.31 1.37 -5.01
C ALA A 366 -61.40 0.69 -5.88
N PRO A 367 -61.96 -0.46 -5.47
CA PRO A 367 -63.03 -1.12 -6.22
C PRO A 367 -64.26 -0.21 -6.37
N ARG A 368 -64.89 -0.23 -7.54
CA ARG A 368 -66.04 0.65 -7.85
C ARG A 368 -67.30 0.32 -7.06
N HIS A 369 -67.46 -0.93 -6.66
CA HIS A 369 -68.57 -1.46 -5.85
C HIS A 369 -68.09 -2.76 -5.19
N ILE A 370 -68.42 -2.95 -3.92
CA ILE A 370 -68.18 -4.19 -3.17
C ILE A 370 -69.25 -4.29 -2.08
N THR A 371 -69.88 -5.44 -1.95
CA THR A 371 -70.83 -5.68 -0.85
C THR A 371 -70.09 -6.04 0.44
N GLU A 372 -70.70 -5.78 1.60
CA GLU A 372 -70.07 -6.09 2.89
C GLU A 372 -69.88 -7.61 3.08
N GLU A 373 -70.74 -8.42 2.48
CA GLU A 373 -70.64 -9.89 2.47
C GLU A 373 -69.47 -10.37 1.60
N GLU A 374 -69.31 -9.81 0.38
CA GLU A 374 -68.17 -10.10 -0.49
C GLU A 374 -66.84 -9.68 0.15
N LEU A 375 -66.80 -8.51 0.80
CA LEU A 375 -65.61 -8.05 1.51
C LEU A 375 -65.21 -9.00 2.63
N ARG A 376 -66.15 -9.45 3.46
CA ARG A 376 -65.88 -10.41 4.55
C ARG A 376 -65.40 -11.76 4.02
N VAL A 377 -65.93 -12.24 2.89
CA VAL A 377 -65.47 -13.47 2.25
C VAL A 377 -64.05 -13.30 1.70
N LEU A 378 -63.77 -12.18 1.03
CA LEU A 378 -62.43 -11.89 0.51
C LEU A 378 -61.40 -11.74 1.62
N GLU A 379 -61.72 -11.00 2.69
CA GLU A 379 -60.86 -10.87 3.87
C GLU A 379 -60.58 -12.24 4.52
N GLY A 380 -61.61 -13.06 4.73
CA GLY A 380 -61.46 -14.40 5.30
C GLY A 380 -60.59 -15.31 4.44
N CYS A 381 -60.80 -15.32 3.12
CA CYS A 381 -60.01 -16.12 2.18
C CYS A 381 -58.55 -15.64 2.11
N LEU A 382 -58.33 -14.33 1.94
CA LEU A 382 -56.99 -13.74 1.81
C LEU A 382 -56.18 -13.84 3.10
N GLN A 383 -56.79 -13.61 4.27
CA GLN A 383 -56.11 -13.78 5.56
C GLN A 383 -55.73 -15.24 5.79
N ARG A 384 -56.62 -16.19 5.46
CA ARG A 384 -56.30 -17.62 5.56
C ARG A 384 -55.15 -17.99 4.64
N TRP A 385 -55.21 -17.65 3.36
CA TRP A 385 -54.14 -17.93 2.39
C TRP A 385 -52.83 -17.25 2.76
N ARG A 386 -52.84 -16.00 3.23
CA ARG A 386 -51.64 -15.33 3.74
C ARG A 386 -51.01 -16.13 4.87
N THR A 387 -51.82 -16.55 5.83
CA THR A 387 -51.34 -17.30 7.00
C THR A 387 -50.80 -18.67 6.59
N GLU A 388 -51.43 -19.35 5.64
CA GLU A 388 -50.96 -20.62 5.06
C GLU A 388 -49.58 -20.42 4.37
N VAL A 389 -49.46 -19.41 3.49
CA VAL A 389 -48.19 -19.12 2.78
C VAL A 389 -47.08 -18.69 3.75
N GLU A 390 -47.38 -17.85 4.74
CA GLU A 390 -46.43 -17.45 5.78
C GLU A 390 -45.93 -18.64 6.61
N ASN A 391 -46.82 -19.59 6.93
CA ASN A 391 -46.45 -20.80 7.66
C ASN A 391 -45.61 -21.73 6.79
N ASP A 392 -46.01 -21.98 5.54
CA ASP A 392 -45.25 -22.82 4.61
C ASP A 392 -43.85 -22.25 4.35
N THR A 393 -43.73 -20.94 4.18
CA THR A 393 -42.44 -20.24 4.01
C THR A 393 -41.55 -20.43 5.24
N ARG A 394 -42.13 -20.28 6.43
CA ARG A 394 -41.42 -20.46 7.71
C ARG A 394 -40.95 -21.90 7.90
N ASP A 395 -41.78 -22.88 7.54
CA ASP A 395 -41.46 -24.30 7.66
C ASP A 395 -40.39 -24.74 6.65
N LEU A 396 -40.42 -24.20 5.43
CA LEU A 396 -39.38 -24.39 4.42
C LEU A 396 -38.04 -23.79 4.89
N GLN A 397 -38.04 -22.54 5.37
CA GLN A 397 -36.86 -21.90 5.93
C GLN A 397 -36.28 -22.68 7.11
N ALA A 398 -37.13 -23.12 8.05
CA ALA A 398 -36.70 -23.94 9.18
C ALA A 398 -36.11 -25.29 8.73
N SER A 399 -36.67 -25.92 7.70
CA SER A 399 -36.15 -27.16 7.12
C SER A 399 -34.80 -26.97 6.47
N ILE A 400 -34.62 -25.90 5.69
CA ILE A 400 -33.35 -25.50 5.09
C ILE A 400 -32.29 -25.28 6.18
N SER A 401 -32.60 -24.53 7.24
CA SER A 401 -31.68 -24.30 8.35
C SER A 401 -31.30 -25.60 9.08
N ARG A 402 -32.23 -26.55 9.26
CA ARG A 402 -31.92 -27.87 9.85
C ARG A 402 -30.95 -28.67 8.98
N ILE A 403 -31.13 -28.66 7.66
CA ILE A 403 -30.24 -29.37 6.73
C ILE A 403 -28.84 -28.75 6.76
N HIS A 404 -28.71 -27.43 6.65
CA HIS A 404 -27.42 -26.74 6.78
C HIS A 404 -26.70 -27.12 8.08
N ARG A 405 -27.40 -27.05 9.23
CA ARG A 405 -26.82 -27.42 10.53
C ARG A 405 -26.38 -28.90 10.58
N THR A 406 -27.13 -29.79 9.95
CA THR A 406 -26.78 -31.22 9.89
C THR A 406 -25.52 -31.43 9.05
N MET A 407 -25.38 -30.72 7.92
CA MET A 407 -24.19 -30.76 7.09
C MET A 407 -22.95 -30.20 7.81
N GLU A 408 -23.08 -29.07 8.50
CA GLU A 408 -21.99 -28.47 9.29
C GLU A 408 -21.49 -29.42 10.39
N LEU A 409 -22.40 -30.11 11.07
CA LEU A 409 -22.06 -31.01 12.18
C LEU A 409 -21.65 -32.42 11.72
N MET A 410 -21.73 -32.74 10.42
CA MET A 410 -21.53 -34.11 9.89
C MET A 410 -20.18 -34.73 10.28
N TYR A 411 -19.14 -33.91 10.43
CA TYR A 411 -17.78 -34.34 10.77
C TYR A 411 -17.34 -33.89 12.18
N SER A 412 -18.27 -33.40 13.01
CA SER A 412 -17.98 -32.96 14.39
C SER A 412 -17.96 -34.12 15.40
N ASP A 413 -17.96 -35.36 14.91
CA ASP A 413 -17.89 -36.56 15.76
C ASP A 413 -16.51 -36.67 16.43
N LYS A 414 -16.47 -37.17 17.67
CA LYS A 414 -15.21 -37.37 18.41
C LYS A 414 -14.19 -38.22 17.63
N SER A 415 -14.64 -39.20 16.85
CA SER A 415 -13.76 -40.04 16.01
C SER A 415 -13.14 -39.30 14.82
N MET A 416 -13.73 -38.18 14.40
CA MET A 416 -13.30 -37.32 13.28
C MET A 416 -12.59 -36.05 13.75
N MET A 417 -12.24 -35.97 15.04
CA MET A 417 -11.55 -34.83 15.66
C MET A 417 -10.29 -35.30 16.42
N GLN A 418 -9.53 -36.23 15.84
CA GLN A 418 -8.34 -36.80 16.48
C GLN A 418 -7.05 -36.19 15.93
N VAL A 419 -7.04 -35.52 14.78
CA VAL A 419 -5.82 -35.01 14.13
C VAL A 419 -5.92 -33.50 13.96
N PRO A 420 -5.71 -32.72 15.04
CA PRO A 420 -5.77 -31.27 14.99
C PRO A 420 -4.51 -30.66 14.41
N TYR A 421 -4.68 -29.69 13.51
CA TYR A 421 -3.66 -28.86 12.92
C TYR A 421 -3.98 -27.39 13.20
N ARG A 422 -3.09 -26.70 13.91
CA ARG A 422 -3.27 -25.29 14.28
C ARG A 422 -2.64 -24.40 13.22
N LEU A 423 -3.35 -23.34 12.81
CA LEU A 423 -2.80 -22.37 11.88
C LEU A 423 -1.62 -21.62 12.54
N HIS A 424 -0.46 -21.70 11.91
CA HIS A 424 0.79 -21.08 12.38
C HIS A 424 1.07 -19.78 11.64
N ALA A 425 1.01 -19.81 10.30
CA ALA A 425 1.31 -18.66 9.46
C ALA A 425 0.37 -18.58 8.24
N VAL A 426 0.13 -17.35 7.78
CA VAL A 426 -0.64 -17.02 6.58
C VAL A 426 0.16 -16.01 5.76
N LEU A 427 0.51 -16.37 4.54
CA LEU A 427 1.15 -15.45 3.59
C LEU A 427 0.07 -14.79 2.74
N VAL A 428 0.07 -13.45 2.73
CA VAL A 428 -0.91 -12.63 2.04
C VAL A 428 -0.23 -11.87 0.91
N HIS A 429 -0.92 -11.81 -0.22
CA HIS A 429 -0.48 -11.10 -1.41
C HIS A 429 -1.50 -10.03 -1.80
N GLU A 430 -1.03 -8.81 -2.02
CA GLU A 430 -1.78 -7.69 -2.58
C GLU A 430 -1.16 -7.22 -3.89
N GLY A 431 -1.93 -7.22 -4.97
CA GLY A 431 -1.44 -6.83 -6.29
C GLY A 431 -1.81 -7.83 -7.39
N GLN A 432 -1.17 -7.64 -8.54
CA GLN A 432 -1.33 -8.46 -9.75
C GLN A 432 -0.36 -9.65 -9.74
N ALA A 433 -0.52 -10.62 -10.63
CA ALA A 433 0.33 -11.81 -10.71
C ALA A 433 1.83 -11.49 -10.77
N ASN A 434 2.19 -10.50 -11.58
CA ASN A 434 3.59 -10.17 -11.88
C ASN A 434 4.19 -9.13 -10.92
N ALA A 435 3.33 -8.38 -10.23
CA ALA A 435 3.75 -7.29 -9.35
C ALA A 435 2.77 -7.13 -8.19
N GLY A 436 3.30 -7.29 -6.98
CA GLY A 436 2.53 -7.09 -5.77
C GLY A 436 3.40 -7.10 -4.53
N HIS A 437 2.75 -6.91 -3.40
CA HIS A 437 3.36 -6.82 -2.09
C HIS A 437 2.95 -8.02 -1.24
N TYR A 438 3.93 -8.62 -0.58
CA TYR A 438 3.76 -9.80 0.24
C TYR A 438 4.05 -9.49 1.70
N TRP A 439 3.23 -10.02 2.60
CA TRP A 439 3.49 -10.00 4.03
C TRP A 439 2.97 -11.29 4.68
N ALA A 440 3.36 -11.52 5.93
CA ALA A 440 2.95 -12.71 6.67
C ALA A 440 2.24 -12.34 7.98
N TYR A 441 1.20 -13.10 8.32
CA TYR A 441 0.67 -13.16 9.67
C TYR A 441 1.17 -14.44 10.33
N ILE A 442 1.76 -14.33 11.52
CA ILE A 442 2.32 -15.48 12.24
C ILE A 442 1.80 -15.44 13.68
N HIS A 443 1.33 -16.59 14.17
CA HIS A 443 0.83 -16.71 15.53
C HIS A 443 1.99 -16.88 16.51
N ASP A 444 2.14 -15.93 17.44
CA ASP A 444 3.11 -16.02 18.53
C ASP A 444 2.56 -16.91 19.67
N PRO A 445 3.16 -18.07 19.95
CA PRO A 445 2.71 -18.96 21.01
C PRO A 445 2.95 -18.41 22.42
N HIS A 446 4.00 -17.61 22.62
CA HIS A 446 4.40 -17.05 23.91
C HIS A 446 3.46 -15.91 24.33
N HIS A 447 3.14 -15.03 23.37
CA HIS A 447 2.23 -13.90 23.61
C HIS A 447 0.76 -14.22 23.31
N ARG A 448 0.48 -15.39 22.71
CA ARG A 448 -0.87 -15.85 22.31
C ARG A 448 -1.60 -14.82 21.45
N CYS A 449 -0.88 -14.13 20.58
CA CYS A 449 -1.42 -13.11 19.68
C CYS A 449 -0.91 -13.31 18.26
N TRP A 450 -1.63 -12.76 17.29
CA TRP A 450 -1.16 -12.69 15.92
C TRP A 450 -0.16 -11.55 15.78
N MET A 451 0.87 -11.77 14.98
CA MET A 451 1.89 -10.79 14.64
C MET A 451 1.89 -10.61 13.13
N LYS A 452 1.88 -9.36 12.67
CA LYS A 452 1.98 -8.99 11.27
C LYS A 452 3.43 -8.64 10.94
N TYR A 453 4.03 -9.42 10.04
CA TYR A 453 5.39 -9.25 9.55
C TYR A 453 5.32 -8.67 8.14
N ASN A 454 5.52 -7.35 8.06
CA ASN A 454 5.50 -6.60 6.82
C ASN A 454 6.86 -5.91 6.64
N ASP A 455 7.78 -6.62 6.00
CA ASP A 455 9.18 -6.23 5.84
C ASP A 455 9.83 -5.83 7.18
N VAL A 456 10.25 -4.56 7.30
CA VAL A 456 10.91 -3.97 8.46
C VAL A 456 9.95 -3.67 9.62
N SER A 457 8.65 -3.73 9.35
CA SER A 457 7.59 -3.46 10.33
C SER A 457 7.02 -4.76 10.85
N VAL A 458 7.26 -5.01 12.14
CA VAL A 458 6.64 -6.12 12.87
C VAL A 458 5.69 -5.53 13.91
N THR A 459 4.40 -5.81 13.77
CA THR A 459 3.35 -5.23 14.63
C THR A 459 2.45 -6.32 15.21
N LYS A 460 1.91 -6.06 16.39
CA LYS A 460 0.84 -6.90 16.96
C LYS A 460 -0.42 -6.76 16.10
N SER A 461 -1.15 -7.85 15.91
CA SER A 461 -2.37 -7.93 15.11
C SER A 461 -3.39 -8.87 15.76
N SER A 462 -4.59 -8.93 15.20
CA SER A 462 -5.70 -9.75 15.69
C SER A 462 -6.19 -10.74 14.62
N TRP A 463 -7.03 -11.70 15.03
CA TRP A 463 -7.64 -12.64 14.09
C TRP A 463 -8.55 -11.93 13.08
N GLU A 464 -9.26 -10.88 13.53
CA GLU A 464 -10.16 -10.11 12.70
C GLU A 464 -9.41 -9.33 11.60
N GLU A 465 -8.25 -8.76 11.92
CA GLU A 465 -7.39 -8.11 10.93
C GLU A 465 -6.83 -9.14 9.92
N LEU A 466 -6.36 -10.30 10.40
CA LEU A 466 -5.91 -11.39 9.54
C LEU A 466 -7.02 -11.81 8.57
N VAL A 467 -8.22 -12.08 9.07
CA VAL A 467 -9.38 -12.50 8.26
C VAL A 467 -9.71 -11.47 7.19
N ARG A 468 -9.74 -10.18 7.55
CA ARG A 468 -10.04 -9.08 6.62
C ARG A 468 -9.05 -9.01 5.45
N ASP A 469 -7.76 -9.22 5.71
CA ASP A 469 -6.72 -9.15 4.68
C ASP A 469 -6.56 -10.48 3.90
N SER A 470 -6.94 -11.62 4.50
CA SER A 470 -6.57 -12.95 4.00
C SER A 470 -7.69 -13.69 3.26
N PHE A 471 -8.96 -13.52 3.65
CA PHE A 471 -10.04 -14.32 3.04
C PHE A 471 -10.32 -13.93 1.58
N GLY A 472 -10.05 -12.68 1.20
CA GLY A 472 -10.46 -12.10 -0.08
C GLY A 472 -11.84 -11.45 -0.02
N GLY A 473 -12.18 -10.65 -1.03
CA GLY A 473 -13.49 -10.01 -1.20
C GLY A 473 -13.65 -8.62 -0.57
N TYR A 474 -12.82 -8.25 0.42
CA TYR A 474 -12.88 -6.92 1.06
C TYR A 474 -11.84 -5.92 0.51
N ARG A 475 -10.70 -6.40 0.02
CA ARG A 475 -9.56 -5.61 -0.49
C ARG A 475 -8.88 -6.38 -1.64
N ASN A 476 -7.88 -5.76 -2.27
CA ASN A 476 -7.05 -6.40 -3.31
C ASN A 476 -6.07 -7.46 -2.74
N ALA A 477 -6.04 -7.62 -1.42
CA ALA A 477 -5.27 -8.60 -0.68
C ALA A 477 -6.02 -9.95 -0.55
N SER A 478 -5.26 -11.05 -0.62
CA SER A 478 -5.76 -12.39 -0.38
C SER A 478 -4.65 -13.32 0.07
N ALA A 479 -4.98 -14.32 0.89
CA ALA A 479 -4.05 -15.38 1.24
C ALA A 479 -3.63 -16.20 0.02
N TYR A 480 -2.33 -16.46 -0.06
CA TYR A 480 -1.68 -17.28 -1.07
C TYR A 480 -1.16 -18.60 -0.50
N CYS A 481 -0.67 -18.59 0.74
CA CYS A 481 -0.19 -19.82 1.39
C CYS A 481 -0.66 -19.88 2.85
N LEU A 482 -1.10 -21.05 3.28
CA LEU A 482 -1.49 -21.35 4.65
C LEU A 482 -0.53 -22.39 5.24
N MET A 483 0.05 -22.10 6.40
CA MET A 483 0.93 -23.03 7.11
C MET A 483 0.27 -23.48 8.41
N TYR A 484 0.02 -24.76 8.53
CA TYR A 484 -0.53 -25.40 9.72
C TYR A 484 0.53 -26.27 10.41
N ILE A 485 0.46 -26.36 11.73
CA ILE A 485 1.34 -27.21 12.54
C ILE A 485 0.52 -28.23 13.33
N ASN A 486 1.05 -29.44 13.45
CA ASN A 486 0.36 -30.52 14.14
C ASN A 486 0.22 -30.22 15.64
N GLY A 487 -1.01 -30.10 16.12
CA GLY A 487 -1.32 -29.74 17.51
C GLY A 487 -0.91 -30.81 18.54
N LYS A 488 -0.59 -32.04 18.11
CA LYS A 488 -0.11 -33.13 18.96
C LYS A 488 1.42 -33.16 19.12
N LYS A 489 2.17 -32.33 18.39
CA LYS A 489 3.63 -32.31 18.39
C LYS A 489 4.16 -31.02 19.07
N PRO A 490 4.29 -30.99 20.41
CA PRO A 490 4.64 -29.77 21.15
C PRO A 490 6.03 -29.23 20.85
N PHE A 491 6.98 -30.07 20.40
CA PHE A 491 8.35 -29.65 20.06
C PHE A 491 8.42 -28.63 18.91
N LEU A 492 7.36 -28.51 18.09
CA LEU A 492 7.25 -27.51 17.02
C LEU A 492 7.05 -26.08 17.56
N ILE A 493 6.59 -25.95 18.82
CA ILE A 493 6.11 -24.71 19.43
C ILE A 493 6.88 -24.39 20.72
N GLU A 494 7.12 -25.41 21.55
CA GLU A 494 7.92 -25.30 22.76
C GLU A 494 9.31 -25.88 22.47
N GLY A 495 10.30 -25.01 22.23
CA GLY A 495 11.70 -25.43 22.22
C GLY A 495 12.05 -26.17 23.52
N GLU A 496 12.97 -27.15 23.47
CA GLU A 496 13.33 -28.00 24.60
C GLU A 496 13.37 -27.23 25.93
N ARG A 497 12.51 -27.60 26.87
CA ARG A 497 12.67 -27.18 28.27
C ARG A 497 13.95 -27.87 28.79
N CYS A 498 15.07 -27.18 28.68
CA CYS A 498 16.28 -27.58 29.37
C CYS A 498 15.96 -27.67 30.88
N HIS A 499 15.91 -28.89 31.42
CA HIS A 499 15.66 -29.17 32.84
C HIS A 499 16.73 -28.61 33.80
N LEU A 500 17.69 -27.83 33.29
CA LEU A 500 18.81 -27.23 34.04
C LEU A 500 18.94 -25.70 33.85
N ALA A 501 18.03 -25.02 33.13
CA ALA A 501 18.19 -23.61 32.80
C ALA A 501 17.13 -22.71 33.44
N SER A 502 17.60 -21.70 34.20
CA SER A 502 16.81 -20.63 34.81
C SER A 502 16.04 -19.80 33.74
N PRO A 503 14.92 -19.12 34.07
CA PRO A 503 14.06 -18.42 33.10
C PRO A 503 14.65 -17.15 32.46
N ALA A 504 15.97 -16.93 32.56
CA ALA A 504 16.64 -15.67 32.23
C ALA A 504 17.86 -15.85 31.31
N LEU A 505 17.82 -16.81 30.37
CA LEU A 505 18.82 -16.88 29.30
C LEU A 505 18.42 -15.95 28.16
N SER A 506 19.36 -15.09 27.76
CA SER A 506 19.19 -14.18 26.62
C SER A 506 19.09 -14.99 25.32
N GLY A 507 18.42 -14.48 24.29
CA GLY A 507 18.33 -15.15 22.99
C GLY A 507 19.71 -15.51 22.39
N LEU A 508 20.75 -14.75 22.75
CA LEU A 508 22.14 -14.96 22.37
C LEU A 508 22.77 -16.22 22.98
N ASP A 509 22.28 -16.70 24.12
CA ASP A 509 22.83 -17.90 24.78
C ASP A 509 22.36 -19.21 24.13
N LYS A 510 21.38 -19.14 23.24
CA LYS A 510 20.89 -20.27 22.43
C LYS A 510 21.69 -20.47 21.14
N LEU A 511 22.58 -19.54 20.78
CA LEU A 511 23.35 -19.58 19.54
C LEU A 511 24.65 -20.38 19.70
N PRO A 512 25.06 -21.15 18.67
CA PRO A 512 26.41 -21.70 18.54
C PRO A 512 27.50 -20.63 18.67
N ALA A 513 28.70 -21.01 19.11
CA ALA A 513 29.77 -20.08 19.46
C ALA A 513 30.22 -19.20 18.27
N ASP A 514 30.33 -19.77 17.07
CA ASP A 514 30.68 -19.06 15.83
C ASP A 514 29.64 -17.99 15.46
N LEU A 515 28.35 -18.32 15.60
CA LEU A 515 27.26 -17.38 15.33
C LEU A 515 27.11 -16.33 16.44
N LYS A 516 27.40 -16.69 17.69
CA LYS A 516 27.36 -15.77 18.82
C LYS A 516 28.38 -14.65 18.65
N GLU A 517 29.59 -14.98 18.22
CA GLU A 517 30.64 -13.99 17.91
C GLU A 517 30.20 -13.05 16.78
N TYR A 518 29.69 -13.61 15.67
CA TYR A 518 29.18 -12.82 14.54
C TYR A 518 28.10 -11.80 14.93
N VAL A 519 27.11 -12.21 15.74
CA VAL A 519 26.04 -11.32 16.20
C VAL A 519 26.58 -10.26 17.18
N MET A 520 27.56 -10.62 18.02
CA MET A 520 28.19 -9.66 18.93
C MET A 520 28.96 -8.59 18.16
N GLU A 521 29.67 -8.95 17.09
CA GLU A 521 30.37 -8.01 16.22
C GLU A 521 29.39 -7.03 15.53
N ASP A 522 28.29 -7.53 14.95
CA ASP A 522 27.25 -6.68 14.34
C ASP A 522 26.63 -5.70 15.36
N ASN A 523 26.34 -6.19 16.56
CA ASN A 523 25.81 -5.37 17.64
C ASN A 523 26.81 -4.28 18.09
N GLN A 524 28.11 -4.61 18.16
CA GLN A 524 29.15 -3.62 18.47
C GLN A 524 29.28 -2.56 17.36
N LEU A 525 29.18 -2.95 16.09
CA LEU A 525 29.17 -2.01 14.97
C LEU A 525 27.96 -1.07 15.05
N PHE A 526 26.80 -1.58 15.41
CA PHE A 526 25.60 -0.75 15.61
C PHE A 526 25.71 0.18 16.82
N ASP A 527 26.32 -0.29 17.93
CA ASP A 527 26.58 0.56 19.09
C ASP A 527 27.55 1.72 18.72
N LYS A 528 28.60 1.45 17.94
CA LYS A 528 29.50 2.49 17.39
C LYS A 528 28.77 3.48 16.49
N GLU A 529 27.86 3.00 15.63
CA GLU A 529 27.04 3.85 14.77
C GLU A 529 26.16 4.82 15.58
N LEU A 530 25.58 4.35 16.70
CA LEU A 530 24.84 5.20 17.64
C LEU A 530 25.73 6.26 18.30
N GLU A 531 26.92 5.86 18.76
CA GLU A 531 27.88 6.77 19.38
C GLU A 531 28.39 7.85 18.41
N GLU A 532 28.72 7.45 17.16
CA GLU A 532 29.17 8.37 16.12
C GLU A 532 28.07 9.37 15.72
N TRP A 533 26.82 8.91 15.64
CA TRP A 533 25.68 9.78 15.40
C TRP A 533 25.49 10.79 16.54
N ASP A 534 25.51 10.34 17.80
CA ASP A 534 25.36 11.21 18.96
C ASP A 534 26.51 12.23 19.05
N ALA A 535 27.74 11.80 18.74
CA ALA A 535 28.90 12.69 18.65
C ALA A 535 28.78 13.70 17.51
N MET A 536 28.25 13.30 16.36
CA MET A 536 28.00 14.18 15.22
C MET A 536 26.91 15.22 15.55
N GLN A 537 25.81 14.80 16.19
CA GLN A 537 24.77 15.71 16.67
C GLN A 537 25.31 16.68 17.72
N ALA A 538 26.15 16.20 18.65
CA ALA A 538 26.80 17.05 19.64
C ALA A 538 27.81 18.04 19.01
N ARG A 539 28.55 17.63 17.96
CA ARG A 539 29.47 18.52 17.23
C ARG A 539 28.71 19.55 16.41
N LYS A 540 27.62 19.15 15.77
CA LYS A 540 26.68 20.04 15.07
C LYS A 540 26.11 21.08 16.03
N ALA A 541 25.62 20.64 17.20
CA ALA A 541 25.15 21.52 18.27
C ALA A 541 26.23 22.46 18.88
N ARG A 542 27.53 22.14 18.71
CA ARG A 542 28.65 22.98 19.17
C ARG A 542 29.20 23.93 18.10
N GLN A 543 29.15 23.55 16.83
CA GLN A 543 29.62 24.36 15.69
C GLN A 543 28.57 25.35 15.21
N GLU A 544 27.30 25.02 15.41
CA GLU A 544 26.21 25.94 15.21
C GLU A 544 26.02 26.75 16.50
N THR A 545 26.23 28.07 16.46
CA THR A 545 25.76 28.92 17.56
C THR A 545 24.30 28.55 17.84
N PRO A 546 23.89 28.32 19.11
CA PRO A 546 22.61 27.68 19.44
C PRO A 546 21.37 28.45 18.95
N ALA A 547 21.53 29.65 18.40
CA ALA A 547 20.49 30.45 17.78
C ALA A 547 20.26 30.15 16.28
N THR A 548 21.19 29.53 15.55
CA THR A 548 21.16 29.58 14.07
C THR A 548 20.75 28.30 13.38
N ALA A 549 20.78 27.14 14.06
CA ALA A 549 20.64 25.86 13.34
C ALA A 549 19.58 24.88 13.84
N MET A 550 18.83 25.22 14.88
CA MET A 550 17.62 24.47 15.25
C MET A 550 16.32 25.19 14.89
N LEU A 551 16.39 26.26 14.08
CA LEU A 551 15.23 27.09 13.77
C LEU A 551 15.05 27.16 12.26
N THR A 552 13.93 26.65 11.77
CA THR A 552 13.47 27.02 10.42
C THR A 552 13.43 28.57 10.33
N PRO A 553 13.63 29.18 9.16
CA PRO A 553 13.49 30.64 9.01
C PRO A 553 12.16 31.18 9.58
N ASN A 554 11.11 30.36 9.54
CA ASN A 554 9.80 30.62 10.15
C ASN A 554 9.88 30.73 11.69
N MET A 555 10.61 29.82 12.35
CA MET A 555 10.80 29.87 13.80
C MET A 555 11.70 31.03 14.26
N GLN A 556 12.68 31.43 13.45
CA GLN A 556 13.53 32.58 13.78
C GLN A 556 12.71 33.88 13.89
N GLY A 557 11.75 34.09 13.00
CA GLY A 557 10.80 35.22 13.07
C GLY A 557 9.99 35.23 14.36
N VAL A 558 9.36 34.10 14.68
CA VAL A 558 8.57 33.91 15.90
C VAL A 558 9.40 34.18 17.16
N ILE A 559 10.63 33.67 17.23
CA ILE A 559 11.51 33.83 18.39
C ILE A 559 11.95 35.29 18.57
N MET A 560 12.30 35.97 17.47
CA MET A 560 12.58 37.40 17.50
C MET A 560 11.36 38.21 17.95
N ALA A 561 10.16 37.83 17.53
CA ALA A 561 8.92 38.49 17.94
C ALA A 561 8.60 38.28 19.43
N ILE A 562 8.82 37.08 19.96
CA ILE A 562 8.69 36.78 21.39
C ILE A 562 9.73 37.57 22.20
N GLY A 563 10.99 37.64 21.72
CA GLY A 563 12.04 38.45 22.35
C GLY A 563 11.67 39.94 22.42
N LYS A 564 11.10 40.50 21.35
CA LYS A 564 10.59 41.89 21.32
C LYS A 564 9.39 42.11 22.24
N ALA A 565 8.65 41.06 22.59
CA ALA A 565 7.55 41.10 23.56
C ALA A 565 8.01 40.90 25.02
N GLY A 566 9.32 40.73 25.27
CA GLY A 566 9.85 40.44 26.61
C GLY A 566 9.46 41.46 27.68
N SER A 567 9.51 42.76 27.38
CA SER A 567 9.11 43.80 28.34
C SER A 567 7.61 43.80 28.67
N VAL A 568 6.77 43.22 27.81
CA VAL A 568 5.32 43.03 28.04
C VAL A 568 5.09 41.74 28.83
N TYR A 569 5.89 40.70 28.57
CA TYR A 569 5.88 39.45 29.34
C TYR A 569 6.12 39.72 30.83
N ASP A 570 7.15 40.51 31.15
CA ASP A 570 7.53 40.81 32.54
C ASP A 570 6.50 41.68 33.28
N LYS A 571 5.70 42.48 32.54
CA LYS A 571 4.72 43.42 33.12
C LYS A 571 3.28 42.91 33.17
N SER A 572 2.88 42.10 32.19
CA SER A 572 1.48 41.77 31.91
C SER A 572 1.24 40.29 31.64
N GLY A 573 2.27 39.46 31.81
CA GLY A 573 2.17 38.01 31.74
C GLY A 573 2.20 37.42 30.31
N PRO A 574 2.10 36.09 30.21
CA PRO A 574 2.35 35.35 28.97
C PRO A 574 1.29 35.59 27.88
N GLU A 575 0.03 35.85 28.25
CA GLU A 575 -1.03 36.09 27.26
C GLU A 575 -0.89 37.44 26.56
N ALA A 576 -0.58 38.51 27.31
CA ALA A 576 -0.30 39.83 26.73
C ALA A 576 0.96 39.80 25.85
N ALA A 577 1.99 39.05 26.27
CA ALA A 577 3.20 38.84 25.49
C ALA A 577 2.93 38.09 24.19
N PHE A 578 2.08 37.05 24.22
CA PHE A 578 1.65 36.32 23.01
C PHE A 578 0.99 37.26 22.00
N PHE A 579 0.00 38.05 22.40
CA PHE A 579 -0.67 38.97 21.47
C PHE A 579 0.28 40.02 20.89
N LYS A 580 1.23 40.53 21.69
CA LYS A 580 2.24 41.45 21.19
C LYS A 580 3.18 40.77 20.19
N ALA A 581 3.67 39.58 20.50
CA ALA A 581 4.56 38.81 19.62
C ALA A 581 3.86 38.42 18.31
N PHE A 582 2.61 37.97 18.40
CA PHE A 582 1.77 37.62 17.24
C PHE A 582 1.60 38.81 16.28
N LYS A 583 1.27 39.99 16.81
CA LYS A 583 1.18 41.23 16.02
C LYS A 583 2.51 41.63 15.40
N VAL A 584 3.61 41.49 16.14
CA VAL A 584 4.96 41.83 15.65
C VAL A 584 5.38 40.93 14.51
N GLU A 585 5.12 39.62 14.61
CA GLU A 585 5.47 38.67 13.55
C GLU A 585 4.59 38.82 12.32
N TYR A 586 3.27 38.98 12.51
CA TYR A 586 2.36 39.28 11.40
C TYR A 586 2.76 40.57 10.67
N ALA A 587 3.10 41.64 11.39
CA ALA A 587 3.56 42.89 10.78
C ALA A 587 4.94 42.77 10.08
N ARG A 588 5.79 41.83 10.51
CA ARG A 588 7.04 41.51 9.80
C ARG A 588 6.73 40.81 8.48
N LEU A 589 5.89 39.78 8.51
CA LEU A 589 5.50 39.01 7.32
C LEU A 589 4.72 39.86 6.31
N LEU A 590 3.87 40.77 6.78
CA LEU A 590 3.16 41.73 5.92
C LEU A 590 4.12 42.69 5.22
N ARG A 591 5.13 43.21 5.92
CA ARG A 591 6.17 44.04 5.30
C ARG A 591 6.98 43.26 4.28
N LEU A 592 7.37 42.02 4.59
CA LEU A 592 8.02 41.13 3.63
C LEU A 592 7.18 40.89 2.37
N ALA A 593 5.85 40.86 2.51
CA ALA A 593 4.94 40.69 1.38
C ALA A 593 4.71 41.98 0.56
N GLN A 594 5.07 43.14 1.09
CA GLN A 594 4.90 44.45 0.44
C GLN A 594 6.20 45.02 -0.14
N GLU A 595 7.34 44.38 0.14
CA GLU A 595 8.64 44.78 -0.41
C GLU A 595 8.73 44.38 -1.89
N ASP A 596 8.81 45.37 -2.78
CA ASP A 596 9.14 45.15 -4.19
C ASP A 596 10.56 44.58 -4.29
N THR A 597 10.66 43.33 -4.74
CA THR A 597 11.94 42.65 -4.94
C THR A 597 12.18 42.34 -6.40
N ALA A 598 13.46 42.37 -6.78
CA ALA A 598 13.88 41.89 -8.09
C ALA A 598 13.47 40.41 -8.30
N PRO A 599 13.25 39.97 -9.56
CA PRO A 599 12.78 38.61 -9.87
C PRO A 599 13.66 37.49 -9.29
N GLU A 600 14.96 37.75 -9.08
CA GLU A 600 15.87 36.81 -8.43
C GLU A 600 15.57 36.56 -6.93
N ASN A 601 14.79 37.41 -6.27
CA ASN A 601 14.56 37.35 -4.83
C ASN A 601 13.08 37.18 -4.49
N ASP A 602 12.46 36.08 -4.94
CA ASP A 602 11.05 35.80 -4.67
C ASP A 602 10.77 35.57 -3.17
N ARG A 603 10.11 36.54 -2.54
CA ARG A 603 9.74 36.49 -1.11
C ARG A 603 8.73 35.42 -0.77
N ARG A 604 7.94 34.95 -1.74
CA ARG A 604 6.97 33.86 -1.54
C ARG A 604 7.67 32.55 -1.13
N LEU A 605 8.92 32.35 -1.56
CA LEU A 605 9.72 31.18 -1.17
C LEU A 605 10.15 31.23 0.30
N GLN A 606 10.27 32.42 0.89
CA GLN A 606 10.77 32.58 2.25
C GLN A 606 9.76 32.14 3.31
N HIS A 607 8.45 32.23 3.03
CA HIS A 607 7.42 31.91 4.02
C HIS A 607 6.02 31.68 3.42
N ALA A 608 5.29 30.67 3.92
CA ALA A 608 3.93 30.34 3.46
C ALA A 608 2.94 31.52 3.59
N ILE A 609 2.94 32.23 4.72
CA ILE A 609 2.11 33.43 4.93
C ILE A 609 2.41 34.53 3.89
N VAL A 610 3.65 34.67 3.42
CA VAL A 610 3.97 35.65 2.37
C VAL A 610 3.31 35.24 1.04
N TYR A 611 3.37 33.95 0.68
CA TYR A 611 2.63 33.41 -0.46
C TYR A 611 1.11 33.60 -0.31
N PHE A 612 0.56 33.35 0.87
CA PHE A 612 -0.87 33.53 1.14
C PHE A 612 -1.32 35.00 1.06
N LEU A 613 -0.49 35.94 1.53
CA LEU A 613 -0.78 37.37 1.45
C LEU A 613 -0.81 37.88 0.00
N HIS A 614 0.15 37.47 -0.83
CA HIS A 614 0.16 37.83 -2.26
C HIS A 614 -1.06 37.27 -3.01
N ASN A 615 -1.55 36.11 -2.58
CA ASN A 615 -2.69 35.43 -3.19
C ASN A 615 -4.03 35.72 -2.51
N GLN A 616 -4.08 36.73 -1.62
CA GLN A 616 -5.32 37.18 -0.95
C GLN A 616 -6.04 36.07 -0.17
N ALA A 617 -5.31 35.19 0.51
CA ALA A 617 -5.89 34.14 1.33
C ALA A 617 -6.77 34.70 2.46
N PRO A 618 -7.83 33.99 2.89
CA PRO A 618 -8.70 34.45 3.96
C PRO A 618 -7.92 34.70 5.27
N LYS A 619 -8.28 35.76 5.99
CA LYS A 619 -7.62 36.15 7.27
C LYS A 619 -7.57 35.01 8.27
N ARG A 620 -8.62 34.18 8.33
CA ARG A 620 -8.71 33.00 9.19
C ARG A 620 -7.62 31.95 8.90
N ILE A 621 -7.25 31.77 7.63
CA ILE A 621 -6.18 30.85 7.21
C ILE A 621 -4.81 31.41 7.60
N LEU A 622 -4.59 32.71 7.42
CA LEU A 622 -3.36 33.41 7.85
C LEU A 622 -3.18 33.32 9.37
N GLU A 623 -4.24 33.59 10.12
CA GLU A 623 -4.25 33.54 11.59
C GLU A 623 -3.95 32.14 12.09
N ARG A 624 -4.68 31.12 11.63
CA ARG A 624 -4.42 29.72 12.01
C ARG A 624 -3.00 29.29 11.67
N THR A 625 -2.51 29.62 10.47
CA THR A 625 -1.14 29.28 10.05
C THR A 625 -0.11 29.91 10.97
N LEU A 626 -0.29 31.18 11.36
CA LEU A 626 0.61 31.86 12.29
C LEU A 626 0.49 31.28 13.71
N LEU A 627 -0.73 31.00 14.19
CA LEU A 627 -0.95 30.36 15.50
C LEU A 627 -0.25 28.99 15.58
N MET A 628 -0.33 28.18 14.52
CA MET A 628 0.36 26.89 14.43
C MET A 628 1.88 27.03 14.58
N GLN A 629 2.48 28.12 14.07
CA GLN A 629 3.91 28.38 14.26
C GLN A 629 4.26 28.72 15.71
N PHE A 630 3.42 29.51 16.39
CA PHE A 630 3.62 29.81 17.82
C PHE A 630 3.35 28.61 18.74
N ALA A 631 2.61 27.59 18.26
CA ALA A 631 2.31 26.36 18.99
C ALA A 631 3.34 25.22 18.78
N ASP A 632 4.32 25.43 17.91
CA ASP A 632 5.37 24.46 17.57
C ASP A 632 6.10 23.96 18.83
N ARG A 633 6.28 22.63 18.93
CA ARG A 633 6.95 21.98 20.05
C ARG A 633 8.41 22.42 20.21
N ASN A 634 9.05 22.80 19.11
CA ASN A 634 10.44 23.21 19.06
C ASN A 634 10.67 24.61 19.67
N LEU A 635 9.62 25.39 19.99
CA LEU A 635 9.71 26.65 20.73
C LEU A 635 9.97 26.46 22.24
N GLY A 636 9.97 25.24 22.77
CA GLY A 636 10.05 24.93 24.21
C GLY A 636 11.42 25.14 24.90
N PHE A 637 12.40 25.74 24.22
CA PHE A 637 13.79 25.88 24.68
C PHE A 637 14.02 26.98 25.73
N ASP A 638 13.16 28.00 25.78
CA ASP A 638 13.20 29.10 26.76
C ASP A 638 11.89 29.17 27.56
N GLU A 639 11.93 29.63 28.81
CA GLU A 639 10.75 29.70 29.69
C GLU A 639 9.67 30.64 29.12
N ARG A 640 10.08 31.76 28.53
CA ARG A 640 9.18 32.72 27.88
C ARG A 640 8.54 32.12 26.62
N CYS A 641 9.35 31.49 25.76
CA CYS A 641 8.86 30.82 24.56
C CYS A 641 7.91 29.66 24.91
N ARG A 642 8.22 28.87 25.94
CA ARG A 642 7.35 27.80 26.46
C ARG A 642 6.02 28.33 26.98
N SER A 643 6.03 29.46 27.68
CA SER A 643 4.82 30.10 28.20
C SER A 643 3.94 30.65 27.09
N VAL A 644 4.53 31.34 26.10
CA VAL A 644 3.82 31.83 24.91
C VAL A 644 3.27 30.68 24.06
N MET A 645 4.03 29.60 23.90
CA MET A 645 3.59 28.39 23.19
C MET A 645 2.40 27.72 23.86
N LYS A 646 2.35 27.67 25.19
CA LYS A 646 1.18 27.16 25.93
C LYS A 646 -0.07 28.00 25.67
N VAL A 647 0.07 29.33 25.65
CA VAL A 647 -1.04 30.24 25.30
C VAL A 647 -1.49 30.00 23.85
N ALA A 648 -0.57 29.86 22.91
CA ALA A 648 -0.89 29.60 21.50
C ALA A 648 -1.65 28.28 21.30
N ARG A 649 -1.27 27.21 22.02
CA ARG A 649 -2.00 25.92 22.01
C ARG A 649 -3.40 26.04 22.59
N ALA A 650 -3.53 26.68 23.75
CA ALA A 650 -4.84 26.92 24.35
C ALA A 650 -5.75 27.73 23.40
N LYS A 651 -5.20 28.70 22.65
CA LYS A 651 -5.95 29.45 21.63
C LYS A 651 -6.31 28.58 20.42
N LEU A 652 -5.44 27.66 19.98
CA LEU A 652 -5.76 26.71 18.89
C LEU A 652 -6.85 25.71 19.29
N ASP A 653 -6.84 25.24 20.54
CA ASP A 653 -7.83 24.29 21.06
C ASP A 653 -9.23 24.92 21.18
N LEU A 654 -9.30 26.24 21.33
CA LEU A 654 -10.56 27.01 21.36
C LEU A 654 -11.14 27.29 19.97
N ILE A 655 -10.38 27.05 18.90
CA ILE A 655 -10.87 27.22 17.52
C ILE A 655 -11.54 25.90 17.10
N ASN A 656 -12.87 25.87 17.15
CA ASN A 656 -13.66 24.70 16.75
C ASN A 656 -13.36 24.31 15.28
N PRO A 657 -13.11 23.03 14.96
CA PRO A 657 -12.91 22.57 13.59
C PRO A 657 -14.08 22.85 12.66
N ASP A 658 -15.31 22.96 13.19
CA ASP A 658 -16.53 23.20 12.42
C ASP A 658 -16.69 24.66 11.94
N GLU A 659 -15.95 25.62 12.53
CA GLU A 659 -16.00 27.04 12.14
C GLU A 659 -14.98 27.43 11.05
N LEU A 660 -14.02 26.54 10.79
CA LEU A 660 -12.99 26.69 9.77
C LEU A 660 -13.16 25.59 8.74
N ASN A 661 -13.27 25.96 7.47
CA ASN A 661 -13.20 24.99 6.41
C ASN A 661 -11.78 24.37 6.37
N MET A 662 -11.62 23.21 7.01
CA MET A 662 -10.34 22.49 7.08
C MET A 662 -9.87 22.04 5.70
N GLU A 663 -10.80 21.78 4.77
CA GLU A 663 -10.48 21.47 3.37
C GLU A 663 -9.87 22.69 2.67
N GLU A 664 -10.42 23.88 2.90
CA GLU A 664 -9.86 25.14 2.39
C GLU A 664 -8.46 25.40 2.97
N TYR A 665 -8.25 25.18 4.27
CA TYR A 665 -6.94 25.30 4.91
C TYR A 665 -5.92 24.34 4.30
N GLU A 666 -6.28 23.07 4.12
CA GLU A 666 -5.39 22.07 3.51
C GLU A 666 -5.07 22.39 2.06
N MET A 667 -6.04 22.89 1.29
CA MET A 667 -5.87 23.29 -0.10
C MET A 667 -4.86 24.43 -0.25
N TRP A 668 -4.93 25.48 0.58
CA TRP A 668 -3.95 26.57 0.56
C TRP A 668 -2.53 26.09 0.85
N HIS A 669 -2.36 25.19 1.83
CA HIS A 669 -1.06 24.60 2.14
C HIS A 669 -0.56 23.64 1.05
N GLN A 670 -1.46 22.96 0.34
CA GLN A 670 -1.11 22.15 -0.83
C GLN A 670 -0.66 23.03 -2.00
N ASP A 671 -1.38 24.11 -2.31
CA ASP A 671 -0.98 25.04 -3.37
C ASP A 671 0.40 25.66 -3.09
N TYR A 672 0.71 25.97 -1.83
CA TYR A 672 2.06 26.44 -1.44
C TYR A 672 3.14 25.36 -1.62
N ARG A 673 2.83 24.08 -1.33
CA ARG A 673 3.75 22.96 -1.61
C ARG A 673 4.01 22.82 -3.10
N ASN A 674 2.94 22.81 -3.90
CA ASN A 674 3.03 22.74 -5.36
C ASN A 674 3.86 23.91 -5.91
N PHE A 675 3.64 25.13 -5.43
CA PHE A 675 4.46 26.29 -5.80
C PHE A 675 5.96 26.06 -5.54
N ARG A 676 6.31 25.54 -4.35
CA ARG A 676 7.71 25.23 -4.02
C ARG A 676 8.29 24.13 -4.90
N GLU A 677 7.53 23.08 -5.20
CA GLU A 677 7.95 22.00 -6.10
C GLU A 677 8.16 22.52 -7.53
N THR A 678 7.24 23.32 -8.04
CA THR A 678 7.38 24.02 -9.34
C THR A 678 8.65 24.88 -9.37
N THR A 679 8.98 25.60 -8.29
CA THR A 679 10.26 26.34 -8.18
C THR A 679 11.48 25.41 -8.30
N ILE A 680 11.42 24.22 -7.70
CA ILE A 680 12.52 23.25 -7.76
C ILE A 680 12.67 22.71 -9.18
N PHE A 681 11.57 22.35 -9.84
CA PHE A 681 11.58 21.93 -11.25
C PHE A 681 12.18 23.02 -12.13
N LEU A 682 11.74 24.28 -11.96
CA LEU A 682 12.27 25.42 -12.69
C LEU A 682 13.78 25.59 -12.47
N MET A 683 14.21 25.61 -11.22
CA MET A 683 15.61 25.79 -10.84
C MET A 683 16.51 24.69 -11.42
N ILE A 684 16.14 23.42 -11.26
CA ILE A 684 16.93 22.29 -11.78
C ILE A 684 16.95 22.29 -13.31
N GLY A 685 15.79 22.53 -13.94
CA GLY A 685 15.68 22.62 -15.39
C GLY A 685 16.62 23.68 -15.98
N LEU A 686 16.65 24.87 -15.38
CA LEU A 686 17.52 25.97 -15.81
C LEU A 686 19.00 25.70 -15.52
N GLU A 687 19.35 25.12 -14.37
CA GLU A 687 20.74 24.71 -14.07
C GLU A 687 21.27 23.68 -15.08
N LEU A 688 20.44 22.71 -15.48
CA LEU A 688 20.79 21.70 -16.48
C LEU A 688 20.89 22.29 -17.89
N PHE A 689 20.01 23.24 -18.21
CA PHE A 689 20.08 23.99 -19.47
C PHE A 689 21.43 24.72 -19.61
N GLN A 690 21.88 25.41 -18.56
CA GLN A 690 23.18 26.09 -18.55
C GLN A 690 24.37 25.13 -18.70
N LYS A 691 24.23 23.89 -18.22
CA LYS A 691 25.22 22.81 -18.37
C LYS A 691 25.17 22.13 -19.73
N ARG A 692 24.29 22.56 -20.65
CA ARG A 692 24.03 21.94 -21.96
C ARG A 692 23.49 20.51 -21.88
N SER A 693 22.90 20.11 -20.74
CA SER A 693 22.21 18.82 -20.58
C SER A 693 20.75 18.97 -20.98
N TYR A 694 20.48 19.15 -22.28
CA TYR A 694 19.15 19.52 -22.78
C TYR A 694 18.10 18.42 -22.61
N VAL A 695 18.50 17.13 -22.69
CA VAL A 695 17.59 15.98 -22.50
C VAL A 695 17.02 15.98 -21.08
N GLU A 696 17.87 16.13 -20.07
CA GLU A 696 17.44 16.17 -18.69
C GLU A 696 16.71 17.48 -18.38
N ALA A 697 17.22 18.61 -18.87
CA ALA A 697 16.59 19.92 -18.68
C ALA A 697 15.14 19.95 -19.19
N LEU A 698 14.88 19.40 -20.39
CA LEU A 698 13.55 19.34 -20.98
C LEU A 698 12.55 18.61 -20.07
N ARG A 699 12.94 17.48 -19.47
CA ARG A 699 12.07 16.71 -18.56
C ARG A 699 11.60 17.56 -17.37
N TYR A 700 12.52 18.27 -16.71
CA TYR A 700 12.15 19.13 -15.57
C TYR A 700 11.30 20.34 -16.02
N LEU A 701 11.59 20.94 -17.17
CA LEU A 701 10.86 22.11 -17.67
C LEU A 701 9.43 21.78 -18.16
N VAL A 702 9.19 20.59 -18.70
CA VAL A 702 7.84 20.14 -19.09
C VAL A 702 6.94 20.00 -17.87
N TYR A 703 7.41 19.32 -16.81
CA TYR A 703 6.65 19.20 -15.56
C TYR A 703 6.51 20.55 -14.84
N CYS A 704 7.55 21.39 -14.87
CA CYS A 704 7.47 22.76 -14.39
C CYS A 704 6.32 23.53 -15.06
N TYR A 705 6.25 23.49 -16.39
CA TYR A 705 5.22 24.18 -17.15
C TYR A 705 3.80 23.67 -16.82
N GLN A 706 3.60 22.36 -16.76
CA GLN A 706 2.30 21.75 -16.43
C GLN A 706 1.82 22.14 -15.02
N TYR A 707 2.67 22.00 -14.01
CA TYR A 707 2.30 22.38 -12.63
C TYR A 707 2.17 23.89 -12.47
N ASN A 708 2.94 24.68 -13.20
CA ASN A 708 2.79 26.13 -13.20
C ASN A 708 1.45 26.56 -13.80
N LYS A 709 1.01 25.93 -14.90
CA LYS A 709 -0.29 26.20 -15.52
C LYS A 709 -1.46 25.90 -14.57
N GLU A 710 -1.38 24.80 -13.82
CA GLU A 710 -2.38 24.48 -12.79
C GLU A 710 -2.42 25.57 -11.70
N LEU A 711 -1.26 26.05 -11.22
CA LEU A 711 -1.19 27.12 -10.23
C LEU A 711 -1.76 28.44 -10.76
N LEU A 712 -1.38 28.84 -11.98
CA LEU A 712 -1.83 30.09 -12.61
C LEU A 712 -3.33 30.09 -12.89
N SER A 713 -3.94 28.93 -13.18
CA SER A 713 -5.40 28.79 -13.33
C SER A 713 -6.19 29.21 -12.06
N LYS A 714 -5.55 29.12 -10.89
CA LYS A 714 -6.10 29.48 -9.58
C LYS A 714 -5.78 30.94 -9.19
N GLY A 715 -4.98 31.66 -9.98
CA GLY A 715 -4.61 33.07 -9.77
C GLY A 715 -3.21 33.44 -10.27
N LEU A 716 -3.06 34.66 -10.78
CA LEU A 716 -1.81 35.17 -11.39
C LEU A 716 -0.57 35.10 -10.49
N TYR A 717 -0.72 35.28 -9.17
CA TYR A 717 0.40 35.28 -8.21
C TYR A 717 0.66 33.91 -7.56
N ARG A 718 0.01 32.84 -8.04
CA ARG A 718 0.17 31.49 -7.48
C ARG A 718 1.32 30.71 -8.10
N GLY A 719 1.74 31.06 -9.32
CA GLY A 719 2.82 30.44 -10.07
C GLY A 719 4.01 31.37 -10.34
N HIS A 720 4.91 30.91 -11.20
CA HIS A 720 6.01 31.63 -11.81
C HIS A 720 5.62 32.19 -13.19
N ASP A 721 6.48 33.03 -13.74
CA ASP A 721 6.34 33.58 -15.09
C ASP A 721 6.25 32.47 -16.14
N GLU A 722 5.09 32.38 -16.80
CA GLU A 722 4.80 31.35 -17.81
C GLU A 722 5.66 31.53 -19.07
N GLU A 723 5.87 32.77 -19.51
CA GLU A 723 6.61 33.09 -20.73
C GLU A 723 8.08 32.65 -20.61
N LEU A 724 8.66 32.83 -19.41
CA LEU A 724 10.02 32.39 -19.09
C LEU A 724 10.16 30.87 -19.21
N ILE A 725 9.22 30.11 -18.62
CA ILE A 725 9.25 28.64 -18.64
C ILE A 725 9.03 28.14 -20.07
N ALA A 726 8.07 28.73 -20.79
CA ALA A 726 7.78 28.42 -22.18
C ALA A 726 9.00 28.67 -23.07
N HIS A 727 9.71 29.80 -22.90
CA HIS A 727 10.94 30.12 -23.62
C HIS A 727 12.02 29.04 -23.45
N TYR A 728 12.41 28.69 -22.21
CA TYR A 728 13.47 27.69 -21.99
C TYR A 728 13.06 26.27 -22.40
N ARG A 729 11.76 25.93 -22.32
CA ARG A 729 11.23 24.67 -22.85
C ARG A 729 11.38 24.61 -24.38
N ARG A 730 11.01 25.68 -25.07
CA ARG A 730 11.11 25.83 -26.53
C ARG A 730 12.56 25.76 -26.99
N GLU A 731 13.46 26.49 -26.31
CA GLU A 731 14.90 26.45 -26.58
C GLU A 731 15.50 25.05 -26.36
N CYS A 732 15.09 24.32 -25.33
CA CYS A 732 15.50 22.91 -25.14
C CYS A 732 15.14 22.05 -26.36
N LEU A 733 13.90 22.18 -26.86
CA LEU A 733 13.42 21.39 -27.99
C LEU A 733 14.17 21.75 -29.28
N LEU A 734 14.40 23.03 -29.55
CA LEU A 734 15.19 23.48 -30.70
C LEU A 734 16.64 22.97 -30.63
N LYS A 735 17.29 23.04 -29.47
CA LYS A 735 18.66 22.52 -29.29
C LYS A 735 18.75 21.00 -29.43
N LEU A 736 17.76 20.26 -28.94
CA LEU A 736 17.68 18.81 -29.12
C LEU A 736 17.43 18.44 -30.58
N ASN A 737 16.58 19.19 -31.28
CA ASN A 737 16.33 19.02 -32.70
C ASN A 737 17.59 19.28 -33.53
N GLU A 738 18.33 20.37 -33.26
CA GLU A 738 19.62 20.66 -33.89
C GLU A 738 20.64 19.54 -33.65
N HIS A 739 20.72 19.03 -32.42
CA HIS A 739 21.64 17.94 -32.08
C HIS A 739 21.26 16.63 -32.80
N ALA A 740 19.98 16.28 -32.81
CA ALA A 740 19.49 15.10 -33.52
C ALA A 740 19.73 15.20 -35.04
N ALA A 741 19.53 16.39 -35.63
CA ALA A 741 19.84 16.64 -37.03
C ALA A 741 21.34 16.51 -37.32
N SER A 742 22.21 17.01 -36.44
CA SER A 742 23.67 16.84 -36.57
C SER A 742 24.10 15.38 -36.48
N LEU A 743 23.46 14.58 -35.62
CA LEU A 743 23.72 13.14 -35.51
C LEU A 743 23.23 12.38 -36.75
N PHE A 744 22.12 12.83 -37.34
CA PHE A 744 21.61 12.28 -38.60
C PHE A 744 22.54 12.59 -39.79
N GLU A 745 23.13 13.79 -39.83
CA GLU A 745 24.09 14.22 -40.85
C GLU A 745 25.46 13.52 -40.78
N SER A 746 25.78 12.85 -39.67
CA SER A 746 27.03 12.09 -39.52
C SER A 746 27.15 10.92 -40.50
N GLY A 747 26.02 10.34 -40.91
CA GLY A 747 25.95 9.13 -41.73
C GLY A 747 26.35 7.84 -41.00
N ASP A 748 26.78 7.90 -39.73
CA ASP A 748 27.08 6.71 -38.93
C ASP A 748 25.78 6.08 -38.42
N GLU A 749 25.63 4.77 -38.58
CA GLU A 749 24.38 4.10 -38.27
C GLU A 749 23.99 4.20 -36.79
N SER A 750 24.98 4.18 -35.88
CA SER A 750 24.76 4.30 -34.44
C SER A 750 24.36 5.72 -34.05
N GLU A 751 25.03 6.73 -34.61
CA GLU A 751 24.69 8.14 -34.38
C GLU A 751 23.32 8.50 -34.96
N VAL A 752 23.00 8.04 -36.18
CA VAL A 752 21.69 8.23 -36.83
C VAL A 752 20.56 7.62 -36.01
N ASN A 753 20.73 6.38 -35.52
CA ASN A 753 19.75 5.73 -34.65
C ASN A 753 19.57 6.51 -33.32
N THR A 754 20.65 7.05 -32.76
CA THR A 754 20.61 7.88 -31.56
C THR A 754 19.86 9.20 -31.80
N GLY A 755 20.14 9.88 -32.91
CA GLY A 755 19.45 11.12 -33.29
C GLY A 755 17.95 10.92 -33.53
N LEU A 756 17.57 9.86 -34.25
CA LEU A 756 16.16 9.50 -34.46
C LEU A 756 15.49 9.04 -33.16
N GLY A 757 16.22 8.41 -32.25
CA GLY A 757 15.75 8.08 -30.90
C GLY A 757 15.37 9.34 -30.10
N ILE A 758 16.24 10.34 -30.09
CA ILE A 758 15.98 11.65 -29.44
C ILE A 758 14.70 12.28 -30.02
N MET A 759 14.54 12.27 -31.34
CA MET A 759 13.34 12.83 -31.97
C MET A 759 12.06 12.07 -31.61
N ASN A 760 12.07 10.73 -31.71
CA ASN A 760 10.88 9.91 -31.48
C ASN A 760 10.47 9.83 -30.00
N GLU A 761 11.44 9.81 -29.07
CA GLU A 761 11.17 9.62 -27.64
C GLU A 761 11.02 10.92 -26.86
N LEU A 762 11.61 12.03 -27.32
CA LEU A 762 11.65 13.29 -26.56
C LEU A 762 10.99 14.45 -27.31
N VAL A 763 11.34 14.68 -28.58
CA VAL A 763 10.87 15.88 -29.31
C VAL A 763 9.43 15.71 -29.81
N VAL A 764 9.14 14.67 -30.59
CA VAL A 764 7.80 14.41 -31.17
C VAL A 764 6.71 14.33 -30.09
N PRO A 765 6.90 13.64 -28.94
CA PRO A 765 5.90 13.61 -27.87
C PRO A 765 5.61 14.98 -27.23
N CYS A 766 6.55 15.94 -27.31
CA CYS A 766 6.37 17.29 -26.78
C CYS A 766 5.70 18.26 -27.75
N LEU A 767 5.63 17.95 -29.05
CA LEU A 767 5.05 18.87 -30.05
C LEU A 767 3.56 19.16 -29.79
N PRO A 768 2.70 18.19 -29.40
CA PRO A 768 1.32 18.48 -29.01
C PRO A 768 1.21 19.46 -27.84
N LEU A 769 2.19 19.50 -26.93
CA LEU A 769 2.21 20.45 -25.80
C LEU A 769 2.52 21.89 -26.25
N LEU A 770 3.21 22.07 -27.39
CA LEU A 770 3.44 23.37 -28.01
C LEU A 770 2.27 23.81 -28.90
N LEU A 771 1.46 22.85 -29.38
CA LEU A 771 0.34 23.08 -30.31
C LEU A 771 -1.04 23.10 -29.65
N ALA A 772 -1.11 23.11 -28.31
CA ALA A 772 -2.37 23.17 -27.57
C ALA A 772 -3.14 24.49 -27.81
N ASP A 773 -4.44 24.55 -27.47
CA ASP A 773 -5.39 25.66 -27.77
C ASP A 773 -4.97 27.07 -27.31
N GLU A 774 -3.84 27.22 -26.61
CA GLU A 774 -3.22 28.51 -26.21
C GLU A 774 -1.75 28.61 -26.67
N ALA A 775 -1.41 28.06 -27.83
CA ALA A 775 -0.06 28.11 -28.37
C ALA A 775 0.36 29.55 -28.72
N GLU A 776 1.46 30.02 -28.15
CA GLU A 776 2.08 31.29 -28.56
C GLU A 776 2.51 31.22 -30.03
N GLU A 777 2.48 32.35 -30.76
CA GLU A 777 3.00 32.43 -32.15
C GLU A 777 4.44 31.90 -32.25
N ARG A 778 5.23 32.13 -31.20
CA ARG A 778 6.61 31.65 -31.08
C ARG A 778 6.70 30.12 -30.92
N ASP A 779 5.71 29.46 -30.31
CA ASP A 779 5.67 28.00 -30.12
C ASP A 779 5.31 27.32 -31.45
N MET A 780 4.35 27.87 -32.19
CA MET A 780 4.04 27.42 -33.54
C MET A 780 5.23 27.61 -34.50
N ALA A 781 5.91 28.76 -34.43
CA ALA A 781 7.10 29.02 -35.24
C ALA A 781 8.22 28.00 -34.96
N ALA A 782 8.47 27.66 -33.69
CA ALA A 782 9.49 26.67 -33.34
C ALA A 782 9.16 25.26 -33.86
N VAL A 783 7.88 24.86 -33.83
CA VAL A 783 7.44 23.57 -34.41
C VAL A 783 7.65 23.56 -35.92
N GLU A 784 7.28 24.64 -36.61
CA GLU A 784 7.50 24.76 -38.05
C GLU A 784 8.98 24.82 -38.41
N ASP A 785 9.84 25.46 -37.61
CA ASP A 785 11.29 25.45 -37.80
C ASP A 785 11.87 24.03 -37.70
N MET A 786 11.40 23.24 -36.72
CA MET A 786 11.79 21.83 -36.60
C MET A 786 11.30 21.02 -37.80
N ARG A 787 10.05 21.19 -38.23
CA ARG A 787 9.49 20.51 -39.43
C ARG A 787 10.26 20.87 -40.68
N ASN A 788 10.48 22.15 -40.92
CA ASN A 788 11.23 22.67 -42.08
C ASN A 788 12.66 22.12 -42.11
N ARG A 789 13.31 22.00 -40.94
CA ARG A 789 14.66 21.43 -40.85
C ARG A 789 14.70 19.98 -41.36
N TRP A 790 13.79 19.14 -40.92
CA TRP A 790 13.75 17.73 -41.36
C TRP A 790 13.21 17.56 -42.79
N CYS A 791 12.24 18.38 -43.20
CA CYS A 791 11.75 18.41 -44.57
C CYS A 791 12.82 18.88 -45.57
N SER A 792 13.81 19.68 -45.15
CA SER A 792 14.90 20.14 -46.03
C SER A 792 15.76 19.00 -46.58
N TYR A 793 15.77 17.83 -45.93
CA TYR A 793 16.47 16.65 -46.41
C TYR A 793 15.73 15.94 -47.56
N LEU A 794 14.44 16.24 -47.78
CA LEU A 794 13.68 15.70 -48.90
C LEU A 794 14.25 16.25 -50.23
N GLY A 795 14.75 15.35 -51.08
CA GLY A 795 15.31 15.69 -52.38
C GLY A 795 16.82 15.95 -52.39
N GLN A 796 17.53 15.76 -51.27
CA GLN A 796 19.00 15.74 -51.24
C GLN A 796 19.54 14.35 -51.60
N GLU A 797 20.71 14.28 -52.24
CA GLU A 797 21.40 13.01 -52.49
C GLU A 797 21.92 12.44 -51.16
N MET A 798 21.44 11.26 -50.76
CA MET A 798 21.83 10.57 -49.53
C MET A 798 21.87 9.04 -49.71
N GLU A 799 22.48 8.32 -48.77
CA GLU A 799 22.55 6.86 -48.82
C GLU A 799 21.15 6.22 -48.65
N SER A 800 20.91 5.11 -49.35
CA SER A 800 19.61 4.42 -49.39
C SER A 800 19.07 4.07 -48.00
N HIS A 801 19.95 3.72 -47.06
CA HIS A 801 19.58 3.33 -45.70
C HIS A 801 19.15 4.53 -44.84
N LEU A 802 19.66 5.73 -45.11
CA LEU A 802 19.26 6.98 -44.46
C LEU A 802 17.93 7.49 -45.03
N GLN A 803 17.75 7.35 -46.33
CA GLN A 803 16.52 7.75 -47.02
C GLN A 803 15.31 6.94 -46.53
N GLU A 804 15.47 5.64 -46.29
CA GLU A 804 14.46 4.77 -45.69
C GLU A 804 14.09 5.24 -44.28
N LYS A 805 15.09 5.42 -43.40
CA LYS A 805 14.89 5.89 -42.01
C LYS A 805 14.23 7.28 -41.94
N LEU A 806 14.56 8.19 -42.86
CA LEU A 806 13.93 9.51 -42.96
C LEU A 806 12.47 9.41 -43.41
N THR A 807 12.19 8.53 -44.37
CA THR A 807 10.82 8.30 -44.89
C THR A 807 9.91 7.71 -43.81
N ASP A 808 10.45 6.85 -42.94
CA ASP A 808 9.72 6.29 -41.80
C ASP A 808 9.50 7.30 -40.65
N PHE A 809 10.40 8.27 -40.50
CA PHE A 809 10.35 9.27 -39.43
C PHE A 809 9.41 10.44 -39.75
N LEU A 810 9.47 10.99 -40.96
CA LEU A 810 8.75 12.21 -41.35
C LEU A 810 7.24 12.18 -41.09
N PRO A 811 6.50 11.07 -41.33
CA PRO A 811 5.09 11.00 -41.00
C PRO A 811 4.81 11.29 -39.51
N LYS A 812 5.68 10.83 -38.60
CA LYS A 812 5.52 11.01 -37.15
C LYS A 812 5.71 12.48 -36.72
N LEU A 813 6.54 13.22 -37.44
CA LEU A 813 6.80 14.65 -37.20
C LEU A 813 5.69 15.55 -37.79
N LEU A 814 5.00 15.08 -38.83
CA LEU A 814 3.96 15.82 -39.53
C LEU A 814 2.55 15.53 -38.98
N ASP A 815 2.22 14.27 -38.68
CA ASP A 815 0.93 13.82 -38.13
C ASP A 815 0.89 13.84 -36.59
N CYS A 816 1.21 14.98 -35.95
CA CYS A 816 1.18 15.12 -34.48
C CYS A 816 -0.24 15.19 -33.88
N SER A 817 -1.23 14.51 -34.47
CA SER A 817 -2.66 14.79 -34.25
C SER A 817 -3.36 13.93 -33.19
N THR A 818 -2.72 12.97 -32.54
CA THR A 818 -3.44 12.14 -31.54
C THR A 818 -2.53 11.63 -30.41
N GLU A 819 -2.94 11.94 -29.17
CA GLU A 819 -2.42 11.50 -27.87
C GLU A 819 -1.10 12.13 -27.39
N VAL A 820 -1.23 13.04 -26.41
CA VAL A 820 -0.13 13.50 -25.54
C VAL A 820 0.40 12.28 -24.79
N ARG A 821 1.54 11.72 -25.22
CA ARG A 821 2.29 10.78 -24.39
C ARG A 821 2.90 11.56 -23.23
N SER A 822 2.24 11.55 -22.08
CA SER A 822 2.83 11.96 -20.81
C SER A 822 4.16 11.22 -20.64
N PHE A 823 5.25 11.94 -20.37
CA PHE A 823 6.43 11.29 -19.81
C PHE A 823 5.98 10.46 -18.60
N HIS A 824 6.41 9.20 -18.48
CA HIS A 824 6.15 8.40 -17.29
C HIS A 824 6.91 8.99 -16.10
N ASP A 825 6.23 9.09 -14.96
CA ASP A 825 6.62 9.60 -13.63
C ASP A 825 7.41 10.94 -13.56
N PRO A 826 7.03 11.89 -12.69
CA PRO A 826 7.79 13.11 -12.48
C PRO A 826 9.19 12.80 -11.93
N PRO A 827 10.26 13.51 -12.38
CA PRO A 827 11.59 13.25 -11.88
C PRO A 827 11.68 13.55 -10.38
N LYS A 828 12.37 12.68 -9.64
CA LYS A 828 12.49 12.79 -8.17
C LYS A 828 13.13 14.12 -7.78
N LEU A 829 12.40 14.91 -7.00
CA LEU A 829 12.88 16.18 -6.50
C LEU A 829 13.76 16.02 -5.25
N PRO A 830 14.93 16.66 -5.20
CA PRO A 830 15.72 16.77 -3.98
C PRO A 830 15.03 17.67 -2.93
N SER A 831 15.17 17.33 -1.66
CA SER A 831 14.65 18.12 -0.54
C SER A 831 15.60 19.28 -0.20
N TYR A 832 15.16 20.52 -0.42
CA TYR A 832 15.91 21.71 -0.05
C TYR A 832 15.35 22.40 1.18
N SER A 833 16.26 22.90 2.04
CA SER A 833 15.87 23.85 3.08
C SER A 833 15.36 25.15 2.44
N THR A 834 14.53 25.92 3.15
CA THR A 834 14.03 27.21 2.64
C THR A 834 15.17 28.17 2.25
N LEU A 835 16.23 28.22 3.06
CA LEU A 835 17.39 29.08 2.78
C LEU A 835 18.10 28.63 1.49
N GLU A 836 18.39 27.34 1.38
CA GLU A 836 19.07 26.76 0.22
C GLU A 836 18.26 26.95 -1.07
N LEU A 837 16.94 26.75 -1.00
CA LEU A 837 16.05 26.97 -2.15
C LEU A 837 16.09 28.43 -2.62
N CYS A 838 15.99 29.39 -1.69
CA CYS A 838 16.05 30.82 -2.02
C CYS A 838 17.42 31.20 -2.61
N GLU A 839 18.53 30.75 -2.03
CA GLU A 839 19.87 31.08 -2.50
C GLU A 839 20.19 30.46 -3.86
N ARG A 840 19.75 29.23 -4.11
CA ARG A 840 19.97 28.58 -5.41
C ARG A 840 19.07 29.18 -6.48
N PHE A 841 17.78 29.39 -6.18
CA PHE A 841 16.86 30.08 -7.08
C PHE A 841 17.39 31.46 -7.47
N GLY A 842 17.80 32.27 -6.50
CA GLY A 842 18.35 33.60 -6.78
C GLY A 842 19.64 33.58 -7.59
N ARG A 843 20.54 32.61 -7.36
CA ARG A 843 21.74 32.43 -8.19
C ARG A 843 21.41 32.09 -9.64
N VAL A 844 20.46 31.17 -9.85
CA VAL A 844 20.03 30.75 -11.18
C VAL A 844 19.37 31.93 -11.90
N MET A 845 18.39 32.58 -11.29
CA MET A 845 17.70 33.73 -11.89
C MET A 845 18.66 34.91 -12.18
N ALA A 846 19.61 35.20 -11.29
CA ALA A 846 20.63 36.24 -11.50
C ALA A 846 21.64 35.91 -12.60
N SER A 847 21.82 34.62 -12.93
CA SER A 847 22.67 34.21 -14.04
C SER A 847 21.97 34.37 -15.40
N LEU A 848 20.64 34.25 -15.45
CA LEU A 848 19.85 34.48 -16.65
C LEU A 848 19.77 35.97 -17.02
N SER A 849 19.72 36.86 -16.01
CA SER A 849 19.70 38.31 -16.23
C SER A 849 21.03 38.91 -16.73
N ARG A 850 22.11 38.11 -16.77
CA ARG A 850 23.43 38.49 -17.31
C ARG A 850 23.66 38.08 -18.78
N THR A 851 22.73 37.31 -19.37
CA THR A 851 22.74 36.95 -20.80
C THR A 851 22.06 38.07 -21.61
N PRO A 852 22.64 38.55 -22.74
CA PRO A 852 22.09 39.71 -23.44
C PRO A 852 20.83 39.38 -24.26
N ALA A 853 19.75 40.12 -23.98
CA ALA A 853 18.83 40.77 -24.93
C ALA A 853 18.17 39.98 -26.09
N ASP A 854 17.56 38.80 -25.84
CA ASP A 854 16.56 38.24 -26.79
C ASP A 854 15.26 37.75 -26.13
N GLY A 855 15.01 38.13 -24.88
CA GLY A 855 13.78 37.73 -24.17
C GLY A 855 13.42 38.67 -23.02
N ARG A 856 13.26 39.96 -23.32
CA ARG A 856 12.53 40.90 -22.44
C ARG A 856 11.20 41.26 -23.06
#